data_AF-A0A9P0TWT4-F1
#
_entry.id   AF-A0A9P0TWT4-F1
#
_cell.length_a   1.000
_cell.length_b   1.000
_cell.length_c   1.000
_cell.angle_alpha   90.00
_cell.angle_beta   90.00
_cell.angle_gamma   90.00
#
_symmetry.space_group_name_H-M   'P 1'
#
loop_
_entity.id
_entity.type
_entity.pdbx_description
1 polymer ?
#
loop_
_entity_poly.entity_id
_entity_poly.type
_entity_poly.pdbx_seq_one_letter_code
_entity_poly.pdbx_strand_id
1 'polypeptide(L)'
;MAYLRQVVKTQNIDIALINETHCGPRDTCKISGYIAYRQDHTSPQNRAYRGLAVYIRRRIPHRRLDDLPLREIYALGIEVEVAGKPLAIYSIYYPPSDSYCSADVKTILDAGEAVLTAGDWNAKDSHWNATKTSPRGTQLLHDADALAFEVIGPDVPTHYPDQTAWVPDTIDLVVYRGFHGRIALDVLVEFLSDHQPVVAELSDSTPNTTPTQPRRTIDWSVFQTTLDAAPSLPTPSNAQEIDDTAVKLTSLIQNALTAATTTENPKIIEDRLPGRLMKLIAEKRTLRRQWQASRCPRQKADLNRLALKVRRALEDHAKTSWETTVDVATTDWVRLHRLCRSLNGQRDPVRPLKHHDGSYIYSASSRAELFADHLETQFQPNPAKDPVRARRIETAAEDLMRQRIPAEEDPIYISPIITDPDDCYKVSTTCLERPGFANKFLKQFLGNGLLTGPEDIWKQHRKLINPAFNQQVVDSFMGIFNAQSRRLVDTLKNHVGKGHFDHHDHLEKTASETISLTMAGVDISNQKEFNYKCLMAFRAVVDGVIARAKNPLYYFDNIYRTSVLKKIEDAHVKITHELTEQVLKKKREVYATEDNKESSEKKFKPFLHRLLDFSNTLLSDNDIKDEMNNIMYAGSQSSSAVLAYTMLILGTYPRILEKCQQEIRDIFGESDRDVDKEDLTNLKYIDAVLKETIRQCPVAPFTGRLITEDIQLKNTVLRKGFPCAILLYGMLNNPALWGKDANEFIPERWLDGRLPENSNALGAFGFGRRNCVGKVYAFTTMKVSLIHIHTS
;
A
#
# COMPACT_ATOMS: atom_id res chain seq x y z
N MET A 1 21.29 -0.28 11.84
CA MET A 1 19.81 -0.30 11.81
C MET A 1 19.18 -1.67 12.05
N ALA A 2 19.43 -2.71 11.23
CA ALA A 2 18.83 -4.05 11.47
C ALA A 2 19.14 -4.61 12.87
N TYR A 3 20.39 -4.45 13.31
CA TYR A 3 20.83 -4.80 14.66
C TYR A 3 20.13 -3.97 15.76
N LEU A 4 20.04 -2.64 15.61
CA LEU A 4 19.33 -1.80 16.57
C LEU A 4 17.87 -2.23 16.74
N ARG A 5 17.18 -2.59 15.64
CA ARG A 5 15.82 -3.16 15.71
C ARG A 5 15.77 -4.45 16.52
N GLN A 6 16.79 -5.29 16.41
CA GLN A 6 16.88 -6.54 17.16
C GLN A 6 17.13 -6.29 18.65
N VAL A 7 18.07 -5.42 19.01
CA VAL A 7 18.39 -5.09 20.41
C VAL A 7 17.16 -4.54 21.11
N VAL A 8 16.55 -3.53 20.49
CA VAL A 8 15.37 -2.84 21.04
C VAL A 8 14.16 -3.77 21.19
N LYS A 9 14.04 -4.81 20.34
CA LYS A 9 12.99 -5.85 20.46
C LYS A 9 13.33 -6.89 21.52
N THR A 10 14.54 -7.45 21.48
CA THR A 10 14.99 -8.55 22.37
C THR A 10 15.07 -8.10 23.83
N GLN A 11 15.62 -6.91 24.07
CA GLN A 11 15.81 -6.34 25.41
C GLN A 11 14.60 -5.53 25.88
N ASN A 12 13.51 -5.51 25.11
CA ASN A 12 12.28 -4.78 25.41
C ASN A 12 12.50 -3.29 25.78
N ILE A 13 13.48 -2.63 25.15
CA ILE A 13 13.90 -1.25 25.46
C ILE A 13 12.73 -0.27 25.29
N ASP A 14 12.51 0.65 26.23
CA ASP A 14 11.47 1.68 26.13
C ASP A 14 11.97 2.95 25.42
N ILE A 15 13.22 3.34 25.71
CA ILE A 15 13.92 4.51 25.14
C ILE A 15 15.33 4.08 24.74
N ALA A 16 15.73 4.30 23.48
CA ALA A 16 17.07 4.03 22.98
C ALA A 16 17.76 5.34 22.57
N LEU A 17 18.88 5.63 23.22
CA LEU A 17 19.72 6.80 22.96
C LEU A 17 20.89 6.35 22.07
N ILE A 18 21.03 6.97 20.90
CA ILE A 18 22.01 6.59 19.89
C ILE A 18 22.94 7.76 19.61
N ASN A 19 24.23 7.49 19.74
CA ASN A 19 25.33 8.42 19.49
C ASN A 19 25.97 8.09 18.15
N GLU A 20 26.60 9.09 17.52
CA GLU A 20 27.31 8.96 16.24
C GLU A 20 26.53 8.21 15.15
N THR A 21 25.32 8.69 14.84
CA THR A 21 24.43 8.00 13.88
C THR A 21 24.99 7.93 12.45
N HIS A 22 25.88 8.87 12.08
CA HIS A 22 26.39 9.08 10.72
C HIS A 22 25.30 9.11 9.64
N CYS A 23 24.06 9.47 10.01
CA CYS A 23 22.95 9.51 9.09
C CYS A 23 22.79 10.93 8.52
N GLY A 24 22.47 11.04 7.24
CA GLY A 24 22.11 12.30 6.59
C GLY A 24 20.61 12.60 6.68
N PRO A 25 20.19 13.84 6.37
CA PRO A 25 18.79 14.26 6.42
C PRO A 25 17.84 13.43 5.54
N ARG A 26 18.39 12.76 4.52
CA ARG A 26 17.64 11.92 3.57
C ARG A 26 17.54 10.45 4.00
N ASP A 27 18.30 10.03 5.00
CA ASP A 27 18.34 8.63 5.44
C ASP A 27 17.09 8.29 6.25
N THR A 28 16.43 7.18 5.92
CA THR A 28 15.24 6.72 6.62
C THR A 28 15.59 5.65 7.66
N CYS A 29 15.59 6.04 8.93
CA CYS A 29 15.99 5.17 10.04
C CYS A 29 14.81 4.86 10.96
N LYS A 30 13.72 4.31 10.42
CA LYS A 30 12.50 4.00 11.19
C LYS A 30 12.62 2.65 11.91
N ILE A 31 12.13 2.59 13.15
CA ILE A 31 11.91 1.36 13.92
C ILE A 31 10.40 1.25 14.20
N SER A 32 9.80 0.10 13.88
CA SER A 32 8.36 -0.11 14.09
C SER A 32 8.03 -0.03 15.58
N GLY A 33 6.97 0.70 15.94
CA GLY A 33 6.56 0.94 17.32
C GLY A 33 7.27 2.10 18.04
N TYR A 34 8.28 2.72 17.42
CA TYR A 34 9.03 3.85 18.00
C TYR A 34 8.76 5.15 17.23
N ILE A 35 8.98 6.26 17.93
CA ILE A 35 9.20 7.60 17.38
C ILE A 35 10.70 7.85 17.43
N ALA A 36 11.22 8.46 16.38
CA ALA A 36 12.63 8.80 16.25
C ALA A 36 12.76 10.32 16.18
N TYR A 37 13.47 10.91 17.15
CA TYR A 37 14.01 12.26 17.07
C TYR A 37 15.46 12.18 16.64
N ARG A 38 15.87 13.06 15.73
CA ARG A 38 17.22 13.05 15.16
C ARG A 38 17.78 14.45 15.07
N GLN A 39 19.08 14.53 15.29
CA GLN A 39 19.91 15.69 15.03
C GLN A 39 21.09 15.22 14.18
N ASP A 40 21.04 15.53 12.89
CA ASP A 40 22.02 15.07 11.91
C ASP A 40 23.06 16.15 11.65
N HIS A 41 24.35 15.79 11.65
CA HIS A 41 25.44 16.72 11.30
C HIS A 41 26.10 16.29 9.99
N THR A 42 26.03 17.20 9.01
CA THR A 42 26.63 17.04 7.68
C THR A 42 27.78 18.00 7.48
N SER A 43 28.82 17.56 6.78
CA SER A 43 29.94 18.42 6.38
C SER A 43 29.46 19.49 5.39
N PRO A 44 30.26 20.54 5.11
CA PRO A 44 29.95 21.50 4.04
C PRO A 44 29.73 20.86 2.66
N GLN A 45 30.22 19.63 2.45
CA GLN A 45 30.05 18.83 1.23
C GLN A 45 28.85 17.86 1.32
N ASN A 46 27.96 18.07 2.29
CA ASN A 46 26.75 17.29 2.54
C ASN A 46 27.00 15.80 2.89
N ARG A 47 28.20 15.46 3.38
CA ARG A 47 28.49 14.11 3.89
C ARG A 47 28.12 14.02 5.36
N ALA A 48 27.28 13.07 5.72
CA ALA A 48 26.98 12.78 7.12
C ALA A 48 28.27 12.35 7.82
N TYR A 49 28.62 13.04 8.90
CA TYR A 49 29.85 12.76 9.64
C TYR A 49 29.60 12.54 11.12
N ARG A 50 28.51 13.07 11.69
CA ARG A 50 28.07 12.86 13.09
C ARG A 50 26.55 12.96 13.20
N GLY A 51 25.98 12.58 14.35
CA GLY A 51 24.58 12.82 14.66
C GLY A 51 24.11 12.07 15.90
N LEU A 52 22.98 12.51 16.46
CA LEU A 52 22.31 11.91 17.61
C LEU A 52 20.91 11.43 17.20
N ALA A 53 20.44 10.35 17.81
CA ALA A 53 19.04 9.94 17.71
C ALA A 53 18.49 9.46 19.05
N VAL A 54 17.22 9.78 19.30
CA VAL A 54 16.44 9.24 20.41
C VAL A 54 15.26 8.47 19.83
N TYR A 55 15.20 7.17 20.12
CA TYR A 55 14.06 6.32 19.79
C TYR A 55 13.23 6.04 21.03
N ILE A 56 11.97 6.45 21.05
CA ILE A 56 11.06 6.24 22.19
C ILE A 56 9.82 5.48 21.75
N ARG A 57 9.35 4.52 22.54
CA ARG A 57 8.12 3.78 22.23
C ARG A 57 6.94 4.72 22.13
N ARG A 58 6.14 4.54 21.07
CA ARG A 58 4.96 5.38 20.76
C ARG A 58 3.92 5.49 21.87
N ARG A 59 3.84 4.48 22.73
CA ARG A 59 2.87 4.41 23.83
C ARG A 59 3.26 5.27 25.03
N ILE A 60 4.52 5.68 25.13
CA ILE A 60 5.02 6.48 26.25
C ILE A 60 4.68 7.93 25.94
N PRO A 61 3.88 8.63 26.77
CA PRO A 61 3.65 10.05 26.60
C PRO A 61 4.96 10.83 26.78
N HIS A 62 5.33 11.65 25.80
CA HIS A 62 6.58 12.42 25.84
C HIS A 62 6.52 13.67 24.97
N ARG A 63 7.48 14.56 25.19
CA ARG A 63 7.78 15.68 24.29
C ARG A 63 9.26 15.72 23.92
N ARG A 64 9.57 16.23 22.74
CA ARG A 64 10.94 16.59 22.36
C ARG A 64 11.30 17.90 23.06
N LEU A 65 12.48 17.97 23.66
CA LEU A 65 13.03 19.20 24.23
C LEU A 65 13.75 20.01 23.14
N ASP A 66 13.76 21.33 23.31
CA ASP A 66 14.46 22.23 22.38
C ASP A 66 15.97 22.01 22.43
N ASP A 67 16.64 22.31 21.31
CA ASP A 67 18.09 22.12 21.20
C ASP A 67 18.82 23.16 22.08
N LEU A 68 19.71 22.68 22.95
CA LEU A 68 20.45 23.53 23.88
C LEU A 68 21.62 24.26 23.18
N PRO A 69 21.93 25.52 23.56
CA PRO A 69 22.99 26.31 22.95
C PRO A 69 24.38 25.91 23.50
N LEU A 70 24.78 24.67 23.24
CA LEU A 70 26.03 24.07 23.73
C LEU A 70 27.20 24.35 22.77
N ARG A 71 28.42 24.41 23.31
CA ARG A 71 29.63 24.76 22.56
C ARG A 71 30.42 23.52 22.11
N GLU A 72 30.64 22.62 23.06
CA GLU A 72 31.51 21.45 22.90
C GLU A 72 30.71 20.14 22.96
N ILE A 73 29.61 20.12 23.72
CA ILE A 73 28.77 18.93 23.93
C ILE A 73 27.59 18.92 22.95
N TYR A 74 27.32 17.76 22.37
CA TYR A 74 26.10 17.54 21.59
C TYR A 74 25.05 16.84 22.46
N ALA A 75 23.83 17.38 22.49
CA ALA A 75 22.74 16.86 23.29
C ALA A 75 21.42 16.85 22.51
N LEU A 76 20.69 15.74 22.57
CA LEU A 76 19.33 15.62 22.03
C LEU A 76 18.39 15.11 23.12
N GLY A 77 17.39 15.94 23.48
CA GLY A 77 16.56 15.72 24.66
C GLY A 77 15.11 15.33 24.37
N ILE A 78 14.55 14.52 25.26
CA ILE A 78 13.11 14.30 25.41
C ILE A 78 12.73 14.45 26.88
N GLU A 79 11.47 14.77 27.16
CA GLU A 79 10.91 14.75 28.51
C GLU A 79 9.81 13.70 28.59
N VAL A 80 9.88 12.90 29.65
CA VAL A 80 8.95 11.81 29.98
C VAL A 80 8.50 11.95 31.43
N GLU A 81 7.36 11.36 31.78
CA GLU A 81 6.96 11.21 33.17
C GLU A 81 7.51 9.89 33.72
N VAL A 82 8.24 9.94 34.84
CA VAL A 82 8.69 8.77 35.60
C VAL A 82 8.24 8.96 37.05
N ALA A 83 7.50 8.00 37.59
CA ALA A 83 6.98 8.03 38.96
C ALA A 83 6.22 9.34 39.32
N GLY A 84 5.38 9.85 38.41
CA GLY A 84 4.58 11.06 38.66
C GLY A 84 5.33 12.39 38.48
N LYS A 85 6.62 12.36 38.10
CA LYS A 85 7.45 13.56 37.93
C LYS A 85 8.06 13.65 36.54
N PRO A 86 8.24 14.86 35.98
CA PRO A 86 8.92 15.04 34.71
C PRO A 86 10.41 14.74 34.84
N LEU A 87 10.93 13.95 33.90
CA LEU A 87 12.36 13.63 33.77
C LEU A 87 12.82 14.00 32.36
N ALA A 88 13.76 14.95 32.31
CA ALA A 88 14.45 15.32 31.09
C ALA A 88 15.57 14.29 30.80
N ILE A 89 15.48 13.60 29.66
CA ILE A 89 16.46 12.59 29.23
C ILE A 89 17.19 13.07 27.99
N TYR A 90 18.52 13.16 28.06
CA TYR A 90 19.37 13.58 26.94
C TYR A 90 20.30 12.45 26.46
N SER A 91 20.33 12.23 25.14
CA SER A 91 21.43 11.51 24.49
C SER A 91 22.62 12.46 24.35
N ILE A 92 23.79 12.10 24.87
CA ILE A 92 24.99 12.95 24.90
C ILE A 92 26.12 12.36 24.05
N TYR A 93 26.73 13.19 23.23
CA TYR A 93 28.03 12.91 22.63
C TYR A 93 28.99 14.07 22.92
N TYR A 94 30.03 13.81 23.71
CA TYR A 94 31.09 14.75 24.00
C TYR A 94 32.36 14.33 23.25
N PRO A 95 32.68 14.93 22.09
CA PRO A 95 33.83 14.53 21.28
C PRO A 95 35.15 14.56 22.06
N PRO A 96 36.13 13.71 21.70
CA PRO A 96 37.44 13.75 22.31
C PRO A 96 38.15 15.08 21.93
N SER A 97 38.41 15.91 22.92
CA SER A 97 39.13 17.19 22.79
C SER A 97 39.85 17.53 24.10
N ASP A 98 40.88 18.37 24.02
CA ASP A 98 41.59 18.86 25.22
C ASP A 98 40.79 19.95 25.97
N SER A 99 39.71 20.47 25.37
CA SER A 99 38.80 21.45 25.96
C SER A 99 37.74 20.78 26.84
N TYR A 100 37.62 21.25 28.09
CA TYR A 100 36.49 20.95 28.97
C TYR A 100 35.60 22.18 29.16
N CYS A 101 34.27 22.02 29.13
CA CYS A 101 33.32 23.12 29.27
C CYS A 101 32.31 22.88 30.40
N SER A 102 32.61 23.37 31.62
CA SER A 102 31.66 23.34 32.76
C SER A 102 30.34 24.04 32.45
N ALA A 103 30.36 25.09 31.61
CA ALA A 103 29.17 25.85 31.25
C ALA A 103 28.16 25.00 30.46
N ASP A 104 28.63 24.12 29.57
CA ASP A 104 27.77 23.20 28.83
C ASP A 104 27.12 22.19 29.78
N VAL A 105 27.91 21.58 30.68
CA VAL A 105 27.41 20.63 31.70
C VAL A 105 26.34 21.28 32.58
N LYS A 106 26.61 22.49 33.08
CA LYS A 106 25.64 23.27 33.86
C LYS A 106 24.36 23.56 33.07
N THR A 107 24.49 23.96 31.80
CA THR A 107 23.34 24.28 30.92
C THR A 107 22.44 23.06 30.71
N ILE A 108 23.02 21.87 30.54
CA ILE A 108 22.27 20.62 30.39
C ILE A 108 21.52 20.28 31.68
N LEU A 109 22.19 20.38 32.83
CA LEU A 109 21.60 20.03 34.12
C LEU A 109 20.52 21.02 34.54
N ASP A 110 20.64 22.31 34.19
CA ASP A 110 19.65 23.35 34.49
C ASP A 110 18.43 23.32 33.56
N ALA A 111 18.40 22.43 32.57
CA ALA A 111 17.30 22.33 31.61
C ALA A 111 16.01 21.75 32.21
N GLY A 112 16.05 21.16 33.40
CA GLY A 112 14.87 20.62 34.09
C GLY A 112 15.11 20.38 35.58
N GLU A 113 14.02 20.11 36.32
CA GLU A 113 14.10 19.81 37.76
C GLU A 113 14.78 18.46 38.03
N ALA A 114 14.49 17.46 37.20
CA ALA A 114 15.20 16.19 37.16
C ALA A 114 15.75 15.97 35.75
N VAL A 115 17.07 15.75 35.65
CA VAL A 115 17.78 15.56 34.39
C VAL A 115 18.61 14.28 34.46
N LEU A 116 18.52 13.47 33.42
CA LEU A 116 19.35 12.30 33.20
C LEU A 116 19.95 12.38 31.80
N THR A 117 21.24 12.12 31.70
CA THR A 117 21.95 12.09 30.44
C THR A 117 22.64 10.74 30.29
N ALA A 118 22.73 10.24 29.07
CA ALA A 118 23.50 9.04 28.80
C ALA A 118 24.12 9.08 27.40
N GLY A 119 25.34 8.54 27.29
CA GLY A 119 26.08 8.44 26.04
C GLY A 119 27.58 8.56 26.27
N ASP A 120 28.32 8.85 25.20
CA ASP A 120 29.77 8.91 25.23
C ASP A 120 30.26 10.27 25.73
N TRP A 121 30.76 10.29 26.97
CA TRP A 121 31.29 11.47 27.63
C TRP A 121 32.79 11.67 27.37
N ASN A 122 33.48 10.65 26.83
CA ASN A 122 34.95 10.63 26.69
C ASN A 122 35.70 11.06 27.98
N ALA A 123 35.08 10.86 29.15
CA ALA A 123 35.58 11.24 30.46
C ALA A 123 36.01 9.99 31.23
N LYS A 124 37.24 9.95 31.71
CA LYS A 124 37.82 8.75 32.32
C LYS A 124 38.22 9.06 33.75
N ASP A 125 37.66 8.33 34.71
CA ASP A 125 38.06 8.39 36.10
C ASP A 125 37.73 7.06 36.81
N SER A 126 38.52 6.71 37.82
CA SER A 126 38.32 5.50 38.62
C SER A 126 36.97 5.48 39.35
N HIS A 127 36.37 6.62 39.66
CA HIS A 127 35.06 6.68 40.36
C HIS A 127 33.91 6.05 39.56
N TRP A 128 34.05 5.92 38.23
CA TRP A 128 33.11 5.22 37.37
C TRP A 128 33.78 4.09 36.59
N ASN A 129 34.72 3.40 37.24
CA ASN A 129 35.36 2.17 36.77
C ASN A 129 36.19 2.33 35.48
N ALA A 130 36.67 3.54 35.16
CA ALA A 130 37.64 3.71 34.09
C ALA A 130 39.04 3.26 34.56
N THR A 131 39.83 2.72 33.64
CA THR A 131 41.18 2.19 33.90
C THR A 131 42.24 3.28 34.05
N LYS A 132 41.94 4.50 33.60
CA LYS A 132 42.82 5.66 33.64
C LYS A 132 42.03 6.90 34.01
N THR A 133 42.69 7.88 34.63
CA THR A 133 42.11 9.20 34.85
C THR A 133 42.53 10.16 33.73
N SER A 134 41.57 10.84 33.09
CA SER A 134 41.81 11.91 32.13
C SER A 134 41.56 13.28 32.77
N PRO A 135 42.19 14.37 32.28
CA PRO A 135 41.91 15.72 32.78
C PRO A 135 40.42 16.07 32.74
N ARG A 136 39.72 15.61 31.70
CA ARG A 136 38.28 15.73 31.55
C ARG A 136 37.52 14.98 32.65
N GLY A 137 37.92 13.76 32.99
CA GLY A 137 37.30 13.00 34.08
C GLY A 137 37.50 13.68 35.43
N THR A 138 38.70 14.16 35.72
CA THR A 138 38.97 14.93 36.95
C THR A 138 38.08 16.16 37.06
N GLN A 139 37.92 16.92 35.95
CA GLN A 139 37.10 18.11 35.96
C GLN A 139 35.60 17.80 36.05
N LEU A 140 35.12 16.72 35.40
CA LEU A 140 33.73 16.28 35.52
C LEU A 140 33.39 15.85 36.95
N LEU A 141 34.31 15.16 37.63
CA LEU A 141 34.15 14.79 39.03
C LEU A 141 34.11 16.02 39.93
N HIS A 142 35.00 16.99 39.71
CA HIS A 142 34.96 18.26 40.44
C HIS A 142 33.65 19.02 40.23
N ASP A 143 33.14 19.05 38.99
CA ASP A 143 31.86 19.67 38.68
C ASP A 143 30.68 18.89 39.30
N ALA A 144 30.78 17.57 39.44
CA ALA A 144 29.78 16.74 40.11
C ALA A 144 29.56 17.19 41.55
N ASP A 145 30.65 17.41 42.29
CA ASP A 145 30.62 17.97 43.65
C ASP A 145 30.10 19.42 43.66
N ALA A 146 30.58 20.26 42.74
CA ALA A 146 30.26 21.69 42.73
C ALA A 146 28.81 22.00 42.30
N LEU A 147 28.25 21.20 41.38
CA LEU A 147 26.91 21.38 40.81
C LEU A 147 25.88 20.37 41.34
N ALA A 148 26.28 19.55 42.31
CA ALA A 148 25.47 18.54 43.01
C ALA A 148 24.75 17.58 42.05
N PHE A 149 25.52 16.90 41.20
CA PHE A 149 25.03 15.83 40.33
C PHE A 149 25.87 14.56 40.51
N GLU A 150 25.36 13.43 40.02
CA GLU A 150 26.04 12.15 40.13
C GLU A 150 26.44 11.60 38.76
N VAL A 151 27.55 10.85 38.72
CA VAL A 151 28.09 10.17 37.55
C VAL A 151 28.18 8.69 37.84
N ILE A 152 27.56 7.86 37.00
CA ILE A 152 27.59 6.41 37.11
C ILE A 152 28.13 5.81 35.81
N GLY A 153 29.11 4.92 35.93
CA GLY A 153 29.60 4.08 34.84
C GLY A 153 29.39 2.59 35.16
N PRO A 154 29.29 1.73 34.14
CA PRO A 154 29.19 0.28 34.33
C PRO A 154 30.48 -0.34 34.88
N ASP A 155 30.36 -1.52 35.46
CA ASP A 155 31.49 -2.26 36.08
C ASP A 155 32.48 -2.84 35.07
N VAL A 156 32.14 -2.83 33.78
CA VAL A 156 32.99 -3.33 32.70
C VAL A 156 33.20 -2.27 31.62
N PRO A 157 34.36 -2.26 30.94
CA PRO A 157 34.65 -1.31 29.88
C PRO A 157 33.57 -1.30 28.79
N THR A 158 33.22 -0.10 28.33
CA THR A 158 32.22 0.12 27.28
C THR A 158 32.88 0.34 25.92
N HIS A 159 34.09 0.91 25.86
CA HIS A 159 34.84 1.15 24.64
C HIS A 159 36.01 0.18 24.46
N TYR A 160 36.12 -0.43 23.28
CA TYR A 160 37.15 -1.39 22.90
C TYR A 160 37.84 -0.96 21.59
N PRO A 161 38.89 -0.13 21.67
CA PRO A 161 39.52 0.45 20.50
C PRO A 161 40.25 -0.57 19.63
N ASP A 162 40.21 -0.32 18.32
CA ASP A 162 40.80 -1.17 17.29
C ASP A 162 42.34 -1.10 17.23
N GLN A 163 42.90 0.01 17.70
CA GLN A 163 44.34 0.26 17.74
C GLN A 163 44.97 -0.52 18.91
N THR A 164 46.05 -1.23 18.63
CA THR A 164 46.75 -2.08 19.61
C THR A 164 47.38 -1.30 20.76
N ALA A 165 47.66 0.00 20.56
CA ALA A 165 48.20 0.88 21.60
C ALA A 165 47.16 1.34 22.64
N TRP A 166 45.86 1.11 22.39
CA TRP A 166 44.78 1.63 23.22
C TRP A 166 44.12 0.50 24.04
N VAL A 167 43.87 0.79 25.31
CA VAL A 167 43.29 -0.15 26.28
C VAL A 167 41.77 0.09 26.35
N PRO A 168 40.94 -0.96 26.49
CA PRO A 168 39.52 -0.80 26.72
C PRO A 168 39.22 0.04 27.96
N ASP A 169 38.18 0.86 27.90
CA ASP A 169 37.85 1.80 28.98
C ASP A 169 36.35 2.07 29.11
N THR A 170 35.95 2.68 30.24
CA THR A 170 34.56 3.05 30.52
C THR A 170 34.37 4.54 30.25
N ILE A 171 33.66 4.87 29.17
CA ILE A 171 33.40 6.26 28.73
C ILE A 171 31.95 6.53 28.35
N ASP A 172 31.12 5.48 28.25
CA ASP A 172 29.68 5.60 28.08
C ASP A 172 29.04 5.68 29.48
N LEU A 173 28.73 6.90 29.91
CA LEU A 173 28.36 7.22 31.30
C LEU A 173 26.91 7.70 31.38
N VAL A 174 26.31 7.51 32.56
CA VAL A 174 25.06 8.16 32.95
C VAL A 174 25.38 9.29 33.92
N VAL A 175 24.96 10.51 33.59
CA VAL A 175 25.11 11.69 34.47
C VAL A 175 23.72 12.23 34.79
N TYR A 176 23.39 12.40 36.06
CA TYR A 176 22.04 12.76 36.47
C TYR A 176 21.97 13.68 37.70
N ARG A 177 20.90 14.47 37.78
CA ARG A 177 20.60 15.38 38.90
C ARG A 177 19.10 15.40 39.17
N GLY A 178 18.71 15.39 40.44
CA GLY A 178 17.30 15.51 40.85
C GLY A 178 16.43 14.28 40.62
N PHE A 179 16.99 13.16 40.13
CA PHE A 179 16.32 11.87 40.04
C PHE A 179 16.63 11.02 41.28
N HIS A 180 15.60 10.50 41.96
CA HIS A 180 15.76 9.79 43.24
C HIS A 180 15.47 8.28 43.16
N GLY A 181 15.20 7.74 41.96
CA GLY A 181 15.03 6.31 41.74
C GLY A 181 16.36 5.56 41.59
N ARG A 182 16.33 4.23 41.64
CA ARG A 182 17.51 3.39 41.39
C ARG A 182 17.80 3.31 39.90
N ILE A 183 19.06 3.54 39.54
CA ILE A 183 19.63 3.33 38.21
C ILE A 183 20.53 2.11 38.25
N ALA A 184 20.23 1.07 37.47
CA ALA A 184 21.10 -0.09 37.30
C ALA A 184 21.65 -0.13 35.86
N LEU A 185 22.96 -0.30 35.71
CA LEU A 185 23.62 -0.37 34.41
C LEU A 185 24.06 -1.81 34.11
N ASP A 186 23.69 -2.32 32.95
CA ASP A 186 24.19 -3.58 32.40
C ASP A 186 24.80 -3.35 31.01
N VAL A 187 25.91 -4.02 30.72
CA VAL A 187 26.61 -3.89 29.44
C VAL A 187 26.31 -5.09 28.57
N LEU A 188 25.60 -4.84 27.47
CA LEU A 188 25.30 -5.88 26.50
C LEU A 188 26.56 -6.23 25.71
N VAL A 189 26.99 -7.49 25.83
CA VAL A 189 28.14 -8.00 25.10
C VAL A 189 27.75 -8.28 23.63
N GLU A 190 27.78 -7.23 22.81
CA GLU A 190 27.28 -7.25 21.44
C GLU A 190 28.15 -6.45 20.44
N PHE A 191 28.19 -6.91 19.17
CA PHE A 191 29.46 -6.96 18.42
C PHE A 191 29.47 -6.28 17.04
N LEU A 192 29.02 -5.03 16.93
CA LEU A 192 29.10 -4.27 15.66
C LEU A 192 29.79 -2.91 15.74
N SER A 193 30.01 -2.38 16.95
CA SER A 193 30.78 -1.16 17.20
C SER A 193 31.99 -1.49 18.10
N ASP A 194 32.95 -0.58 18.13
CA ASP A 194 33.97 -0.46 19.16
C ASP A 194 33.38 -0.09 20.53
N HIS A 195 32.18 0.48 20.60
CA HIS A 195 31.39 0.63 21.81
C HIS A 195 30.44 -0.57 22.05
N GLN A 196 30.25 -0.94 23.31
CA GLN A 196 29.25 -1.89 23.78
C GLN A 196 27.98 -1.14 24.21
N PRO A 197 26.77 -1.59 23.83
CA PRO A 197 25.53 -0.97 24.30
C PRO A 197 25.38 -1.11 25.82
N VAL A 198 25.01 -0.01 26.47
CA VAL A 198 24.69 0.03 27.90
C VAL A 198 23.17 0.11 28.06
N VAL A 199 22.60 -0.76 28.89
CA VAL A 199 21.19 -0.74 29.28
C VAL A 199 21.09 -0.15 30.67
N ALA A 200 20.34 0.94 30.80
CA ALA A 200 20.01 1.54 32.08
C ALA A 200 18.57 1.18 32.46
N GLU A 201 18.39 0.50 33.59
CA GLU A 201 17.08 0.23 34.18
C GLU A 201 16.79 1.27 35.27
N LEU A 202 15.70 2.02 35.09
CA LEU A 202 15.21 3.02 36.04
C LEU A 202 14.06 2.41 36.86
N SER A 203 14.19 2.37 38.19
CA SER A 203 13.17 1.78 39.06
C SER A 203 12.89 2.63 40.31
N ASP A 204 11.65 2.61 40.78
CA ASP A 204 11.18 3.33 41.98
C ASP A 204 11.25 2.46 43.27
N SER A 205 11.83 1.25 43.15
CA SER A 205 12.19 0.21 44.15
C SER A 205 11.29 -1.04 44.33
N THR A 206 12.01 -2.18 44.42
CA THR A 206 11.70 -3.64 44.46
C THR A 206 11.09 -4.32 43.21
N PRO A 207 11.61 -5.51 42.81
CA PRO A 207 11.32 -6.13 41.52
C PRO A 207 9.98 -6.84 41.55
N ASN A 208 8.90 -6.07 41.45
CA ASN A 208 7.72 -6.63 40.82
C ASN A 208 7.97 -6.59 39.32
N THR A 209 8.30 -7.77 38.78
CA THR A 209 8.01 -8.09 37.38
C THR A 209 6.51 -7.85 37.23
N THR A 210 6.11 -6.61 36.92
CA THR A 210 4.73 -6.33 36.55
C THR A 210 4.53 -7.15 35.27
N PRO A 211 3.74 -8.24 35.31
CA PRO A 211 3.57 -9.06 34.13
C PRO A 211 3.05 -8.14 33.03
N THR A 212 3.63 -8.27 31.84
CA THR A 212 3.15 -7.61 30.62
C THR A 212 1.63 -7.67 30.63
N GLN A 213 0.96 -6.51 30.71
CA GLN A 213 -0.50 -6.51 30.89
C GLN A 213 -1.14 -7.44 29.86
N PRO A 214 -1.99 -8.40 30.30
CA PRO A 214 -2.56 -9.38 29.40
C PRO A 214 -3.36 -8.66 28.31
N ARG A 215 -3.28 -9.18 27.08
CA ARG A 215 -4.03 -8.60 25.97
C ARG A 215 -5.51 -8.87 26.24
N ARG A 216 -6.27 -7.80 26.40
CA ARG A 216 -7.72 -7.84 26.51
C ARG A 216 -8.31 -7.89 25.11
N THR A 217 -8.97 -9.00 24.77
CA THR A 217 -9.79 -9.14 23.57
C THR A 217 -11.25 -8.99 23.97
N ILE A 218 -11.96 -8.08 23.31
CA ILE A 218 -13.36 -7.80 23.58
C ILE A 218 -14.18 -8.51 22.51
N ASP A 219 -15.11 -9.38 22.92
CA ASP A 219 -16.13 -9.93 22.05
C ASP A 219 -17.27 -8.90 21.90
N TRP A 220 -17.22 -8.15 20.80
CA TRP A 220 -18.19 -7.09 20.53
C TRP A 220 -19.62 -7.60 20.38
N SER A 221 -19.82 -8.88 20.02
CA SER A 221 -21.15 -9.48 19.90
C SER A 221 -21.76 -9.75 21.28
N VAL A 222 -20.95 -10.26 22.21
CA VAL A 222 -21.32 -10.45 23.61
C VAL A 222 -21.53 -9.10 24.30
N PHE A 223 -20.67 -8.11 24.03
CA PHE A 223 -20.84 -6.75 24.53
C PHE A 223 -22.18 -6.15 24.10
N GLN A 224 -22.49 -6.22 22.81
CA GLN A 224 -23.74 -5.70 22.25
C GLN A 224 -24.96 -6.43 22.82
N THR A 225 -24.93 -7.77 22.86
CA THR A 225 -26.03 -8.57 23.43
C THR A 225 -26.25 -8.26 24.92
N THR A 226 -25.17 -8.05 25.68
CA THR A 226 -25.25 -7.71 27.11
C THR A 226 -25.81 -6.30 27.33
N LEU A 227 -25.49 -5.36 26.44
CA LEU A 227 -25.99 -3.99 26.50
C LEU A 227 -27.46 -3.91 26.04
N ASP A 228 -27.84 -4.65 25.01
CA ASP A 228 -29.22 -4.74 24.51
C ASP A 228 -30.16 -5.44 25.50
N ALA A 229 -29.62 -6.35 26.33
CA ALA A 229 -30.35 -6.98 27.42
C ALA A 229 -30.40 -6.13 28.72
N ALA A 230 -29.71 -4.99 28.77
CA ALA A 230 -29.70 -4.14 29.95
C ALA A 230 -31.04 -3.42 30.14
N PRO A 231 -31.48 -3.22 31.39
CA PRO A 231 -32.73 -2.52 31.67
C PRO A 231 -32.68 -1.07 31.18
N SER A 232 -33.79 -0.59 30.59
CA SER A 232 -33.93 0.80 30.15
C SER A 232 -33.74 1.77 31.33
N LEU A 233 -32.84 2.73 31.16
CA LEU A 233 -32.61 3.76 32.17
C LEU A 233 -33.82 4.72 32.22
N PRO A 234 -34.26 5.13 33.42
CA PRO A 234 -35.36 6.07 33.57
C PRO A 234 -34.96 7.44 32.98
N THR A 235 -35.95 8.17 32.45
CA THR A 235 -35.73 9.54 31.97
C THR A 235 -35.59 10.48 33.17
N PRO A 236 -34.43 11.13 33.38
CA PRO A 236 -34.22 11.97 34.55
C PRO A 236 -35.01 13.28 34.45
N SER A 237 -35.56 13.73 35.58
CA SER A 237 -36.42 14.91 35.68
C SER A 237 -35.78 16.11 36.39
N ASN A 238 -34.64 15.90 37.05
CA ASN A 238 -33.85 16.93 37.74
C ASN A 238 -32.34 16.66 37.65
N ALA A 239 -31.51 17.64 38.01
CA ALA A 239 -30.05 17.57 37.91
C ALA A 239 -29.44 16.39 38.70
N GLN A 240 -29.95 16.10 39.90
CA GLN A 240 -29.45 14.99 40.71
C GLN A 240 -29.76 13.63 40.04
N GLU A 241 -30.94 13.50 39.45
CA GLU A 241 -31.32 12.30 38.69
C GLU A 241 -30.51 12.14 37.41
N ILE A 242 -30.03 13.23 36.80
CA ILE A 242 -29.13 13.19 35.64
C ILE A 242 -27.80 12.56 36.06
N ASP A 243 -27.20 13.03 37.15
CA ASP A 243 -25.93 12.51 37.66
C ASP A 243 -26.04 11.03 38.07
N ASP A 244 -27.11 10.68 38.79
CA ASP A 244 -27.38 9.29 39.19
C ASP A 244 -27.60 8.38 37.98
N THR A 245 -28.26 8.89 36.93
CA THR A 245 -28.47 8.14 35.67
C THR A 245 -27.17 8.01 34.89
N ALA A 246 -26.31 9.03 34.88
CA ALA A 246 -25.00 8.98 34.24
C ALA A 246 -24.06 7.98 34.93
N VAL A 247 -24.07 7.92 36.27
CA VAL A 247 -23.33 6.90 37.04
C VAL A 247 -23.84 5.51 36.70
N LYS A 248 -25.16 5.29 36.70
CA LYS A 248 -25.77 3.99 36.35
C LYS A 248 -25.44 3.56 34.92
N LEU A 249 -25.51 4.49 33.95
CA LEU A 249 -25.12 4.25 32.57
C LEU A 249 -23.64 3.84 32.46
N THR A 250 -22.78 4.57 33.16
CA THR A 250 -21.34 4.29 33.18
C THR A 250 -21.06 2.91 33.75
N SER A 251 -21.70 2.53 34.86
CA SER A 251 -21.57 1.20 35.45
C SER A 251 -22.10 0.10 34.54
N LEU A 252 -23.23 0.29 33.85
CA LEU A 252 -23.77 -0.68 32.90
C LEU A 252 -22.80 -0.93 31.74
N ILE A 253 -22.23 0.14 31.16
CA ILE A 253 -21.24 0.04 30.08
C ILE A 253 -19.98 -0.67 30.58
N GLN A 254 -19.47 -0.32 31.76
CA GLN A 254 -18.29 -0.94 32.34
C GLN A 254 -18.51 -2.43 32.64
N ASN A 255 -19.69 -2.79 33.14
CA ASN A 255 -20.05 -4.18 33.43
C ASN A 255 -20.20 -5.01 32.16
N ALA A 256 -20.89 -4.48 31.14
CA ALA A 256 -21.00 -5.13 29.83
C ALA A 256 -19.62 -5.30 29.18
N LEU A 257 -18.75 -4.29 29.28
CA LEU A 257 -17.38 -4.34 28.77
C LEU A 257 -16.56 -5.40 29.49
N THR A 258 -16.69 -5.49 30.81
CA THR A 258 -15.98 -6.48 31.63
C THR A 258 -16.43 -7.90 31.28
N ALA A 259 -17.74 -8.13 31.14
CA ALA A 259 -18.31 -9.42 30.75
C ALA A 259 -17.87 -9.87 29.35
N ALA A 260 -17.73 -8.91 28.42
CA ALA A 260 -17.31 -9.18 27.04
C ALA A 260 -15.79 -9.28 26.86
N THR A 261 -14.99 -9.00 27.89
CA THR A 261 -13.54 -8.98 27.80
C THR A 261 -12.94 -10.32 28.23
N THR A 262 -12.34 -11.05 27.28
CA THR A 262 -11.43 -12.17 27.60
C THR A 262 -10.00 -11.66 27.75
N THR A 263 -9.30 -12.14 28.78
CA THR A 263 -7.90 -11.83 29.02
C THR A 263 -7.05 -12.98 28.52
N GLU A 264 -6.37 -12.79 27.38
CA GLU A 264 -5.33 -13.72 26.94
C GLU A 264 -3.98 -13.25 27.47
N ASN A 265 -3.27 -14.14 28.17
CA ASN A 265 -1.85 -13.94 28.42
C ASN A 265 -1.14 -13.84 27.06
N PRO A 266 -0.31 -12.82 26.82
CA PRO A 266 0.41 -12.71 25.56
C PRO A 266 1.22 -13.98 25.36
N LYS A 267 0.93 -14.75 24.32
CA LYS A 267 1.91 -15.70 23.80
C LYS A 267 3.12 -14.87 23.40
N ILE A 268 4.18 -14.94 24.20
CA ILE A 268 5.49 -14.42 23.84
C ILE A 268 5.92 -15.27 22.65
N ILE A 269 5.63 -14.79 21.44
CA ILE A 269 6.28 -15.32 20.24
C ILE A 269 7.69 -14.78 20.32
N GLU A 270 8.54 -15.51 21.01
CA GLU A 270 9.98 -15.32 20.93
C GLU A 270 10.39 -15.65 19.50
N ASP A 271 10.52 -14.63 18.64
CA ASP A 271 11.32 -14.75 17.42
C ASP A 271 12.80 -14.89 17.83
N ARG A 272 13.16 -16.02 18.44
CA ARG A 272 14.55 -16.38 18.67
C ARG A 272 15.16 -16.63 17.31
N LEU A 273 16.31 -16.01 17.06
CA LEU A 273 17.12 -16.31 15.88
C LEU A 273 17.31 -17.84 15.80
N PRO A 274 17.27 -18.44 14.60
CA PRO A 274 17.55 -19.85 14.41
C PRO A 274 18.82 -20.28 15.16
N GLY A 275 18.81 -21.44 15.82
CA GLY A 275 19.94 -21.89 16.66
C GLY A 275 21.31 -21.86 15.96
N ARG A 276 21.32 -22.05 14.63
CA ARG A 276 22.51 -21.88 13.78
C ARG A 276 23.07 -20.46 13.78
N LEU A 277 22.22 -19.43 13.72
CA LEU A 277 22.62 -18.02 13.81
C LEU A 277 23.12 -17.67 15.20
N MET A 278 22.43 -18.15 16.24
CA MET A 278 22.89 -17.96 17.63
C MET A 278 24.28 -18.59 17.86
N LYS A 279 24.52 -19.77 17.29
CA LYS A 279 25.83 -20.43 17.35
C LYS A 279 26.92 -19.64 16.61
N LEU A 280 26.63 -19.14 15.40
CA LEU A 280 27.58 -18.29 14.66
C LEU A 280 27.88 -16.98 15.40
N ILE A 281 26.87 -16.39 16.03
CA ILE A 281 27.04 -15.22 16.88
C ILE A 281 27.93 -15.60 18.07
N ALA A 282 27.65 -16.69 18.78
CA ALA A 282 28.44 -17.17 19.92
C ALA A 282 29.91 -17.44 19.55
N GLU A 283 30.17 -18.11 18.42
CA GLU A 283 31.52 -18.34 17.89
C GLU A 283 32.24 -17.01 17.61
N LYS A 284 31.53 -16.03 17.04
CA LYS A 284 32.05 -14.67 16.84
C LYS A 284 32.37 -13.99 18.18
N ARG A 285 31.50 -14.13 19.19
CA ARG A 285 31.71 -13.57 20.55
C ARG A 285 32.99 -14.14 21.18
N THR A 286 33.19 -15.44 21.06
CA THR A 286 34.37 -16.14 21.61
C THR A 286 35.65 -15.71 20.90
N LEU A 287 35.63 -15.63 19.58
CA LEU A 287 36.81 -15.24 18.80
C LEU A 287 37.19 -13.76 19.01
N ARG A 288 36.20 -12.88 19.22
CA ARG A 288 36.46 -11.48 19.60
C ARG A 288 37.05 -11.37 21.00
N ARG A 289 36.56 -12.13 21.98
CA ARG A 289 37.16 -12.18 23.33
C ARG A 289 38.60 -12.66 23.30
N GLN A 290 38.88 -13.71 22.53
CA GLN A 290 40.25 -14.21 22.33
C GLN A 290 41.16 -13.16 21.70
N TRP A 291 40.68 -12.45 20.67
CA TRP A 291 41.43 -11.35 20.06
C TRP A 291 41.61 -10.16 21.01
N GLN A 292 40.60 -9.78 21.79
CA GLN A 292 40.70 -8.69 22.76
C GLN A 292 41.73 -9.00 23.85
N ALA A 293 41.80 -10.27 24.29
CA ALA A 293 42.78 -10.74 25.27
C ALA A 293 44.20 -10.89 24.68
N SER A 294 44.34 -11.41 23.45
CA SER A 294 45.65 -11.75 22.88
C SER A 294 46.24 -10.69 21.94
N ARG A 295 45.40 -9.79 21.42
CA ARG A 295 45.65 -8.85 20.30
C ARG A 295 46.29 -9.48 19.06
N CYS A 296 46.13 -10.79 18.84
CA CYS A 296 46.71 -11.53 17.72
C CYS A 296 46.12 -11.12 16.34
N PRO A 297 46.95 -10.72 15.35
CA PRO A 297 46.46 -10.32 14.02
C PRO A 297 45.68 -11.42 13.28
N ARG A 298 46.08 -12.70 13.45
CA ARG A 298 45.39 -13.85 12.84
C ARG A 298 43.97 -14.02 13.37
N GLN A 299 43.78 -13.87 14.68
CA GLN A 299 42.45 -13.89 15.30
C GLN A 299 41.60 -12.69 14.85
N LYS A 300 42.19 -11.52 14.60
CA LYS A 300 41.49 -10.37 14.00
C LYS A 300 40.98 -10.67 12.58
N ALA A 301 41.80 -11.33 11.76
CA ALA A 301 41.40 -11.73 10.40
C ALA A 301 40.25 -12.75 10.40
N ASP A 302 40.34 -13.77 11.28
CA ASP A 302 39.28 -14.77 11.43
C ASP A 302 37.99 -14.17 11.99
N LEU A 303 38.11 -13.23 12.94
CA LEU A 303 36.99 -12.45 13.47
C LEU A 303 36.29 -11.64 12.37
N ASN A 304 37.03 -10.94 11.52
CA ASN A 304 36.46 -10.16 10.41
C ASN A 304 35.71 -11.05 9.42
N ARG A 305 36.27 -12.21 9.09
CA ARG A 305 35.62 -13.20 8.20
C ARG A 305 34.31 -13.71 8.81
N LEU A 306 34.33 -14.04 10.10
CA LEU A 306 33.14 -14.52 10.81
C LEU A 306 32.10 -13.42 11.01
N ALA A 307 32.54 -12.16 11.24
CA ALA A 307 31.67 -11.01 11.33
C ALA A 307 30.89 -10.75 10.03
N LEU A 308 31.56 -10.85 8.87
CA LEU A 308 30.93 -10.74 7.57
C LEU A 308 29.93 -11.87 7.33
N LYS A 309 30.27 -13.10 7.75
CA LYS A 309 29.39 -14.28 7.65
C LYS A 309 28.13 -14.12 8.49
N VAL A 310 28.25 -13.65 9.74
CA VAL A 310 27.12 -13.35 10.62
C VAL A 310 26.24 -12.25 10.03
N ARG A 311 26.85 -11.18 9.49
CA ARG A 311 26.10 -10.08 8.86
C ARG A 311 25.24 -10.57 7.69
N ARG A 312 25.82 -11.30 6.73
CA ARG A 312 25.08 -11.86 5.60
C ARG A 312 23.96 -12.78 6.05
N ALA A 313 24.24 -13.68 7.01
CA ALA A 313 23.26 -14.63 7.48
C ALA A 313 22.09 -13.96 8.25
N LEU A 314 22.33 -12.83 8.94
CA LEU A 314 21.28 -12.01 9.55
C LEU A 314 20.45 -11.26 8.50
N GLU A 315 21.09 -10.73 7.46
CA GLU A 315 20.42 -10.08 6.33
C GLU A 315 19.51 -11.07 5.59
N ASP A 316 20.00 -12.28 5.30
CA ASP A 316 19.23 -13.37 4.67
C ASP A 316 18.05 -13.80 5.54
N HIS A 317 18.26 -14.02 6.84
CA HIS A 317 17.18 -14.39 7.74
C HIS A 317 16.12 -13.30 7.88
N ALA A 318 16.52 -12.02 7.91
CA ALA A 318 15.58 -10.90 7.93
C ALA A 318 14.72 -10.87 6.66
N LYS A 319 15.30 -11.19 5.50
CA LYS A 319 14.56 -11.29 4.23
C LYS A 319 13.56 -12.45 4.26
N THR A 320 14.00 -13.66 4.60
CA THR A 320 13.14 -14.85 4.64
C THR A 320 12.05 -14.74 5.71
N SER A 321 12.36 -14.17 6.88
CA SER A 321 11.38 -13.91 7.93
C SER A 321 10.33 -12.90 7.48
N TRP A 322 10.73 -11.88 6.70
CA TRP A 322 9.79 -10.92 6.12
C TRP A 322 8.88 -11.57 5.08
N GLU A 323 9.43 -12.36 4.15
CA GLU A 323 8.66 -13.14 3.17
C GLU A 323 7.64 -14.04 3.87
N THR A 324 8.08 -14.80 4.88
CA THR A 324 7.20 -15.65 5.71
C THR A 324 6.12 -14.84 6.42
N THR A 325 6.45 -13.64 6.92
CA THR A 325 5.48 -12.76 7.60
C THR A 325 4.41 -12.26 6.63
N VAL A 326 4.80 -11.93 5.40
CA VAL A 326 3.86 -11.54 4.34
C VAL A 326 2.98 -12.73 3.96
N ASP A 327 3.55 -13.90 3.74
CA ASP A 327 2.83 -15.12 3.38
C ASP A 327 1.83 -15.55 4.47
N VAL A 328 2.22 -15.50 5.74
CA VAL A 328 1.31 -15.79 6.86
C VAL A 328 0.23 -14.73 6.98
N ALA A 329 0.54 -13.46 6.71
CA ALA A 329 -0.44 -12.39 6.78
C ALA A 329 -1.47 -12.47 5.64
N THR A 330 -1.09 -12.91 4.44
CA THR A 330 -2.01 -13.06 3.29
C THR A 330 -2.96 -14.25 3.42
N THR A 331 -2.73 -15.17 4.36
CA THR A 331 -3.65 -16.30 4.61
C THR A 331 -5.04 -15.90 5.11
N ASP A 332 -5.19 -14.73 5.74
CA ASP A 332 -6.46 -14.25 6.29
C ASP A 332 -6.52 -12.71 6.25
N TRP A 333 -7.65 -12.18 5.79
CA TRP A 333 -7.92 -10.75 5.71
C TRP A 333 -7.67 -10.02 7.03
N VAL A 334 -7.98 -10.60 8.19
CA VAL A 334 -7.76 -9.93 9.48
C VAL A 334 -6.27 -9.77 9.79
N ARG A 335 -5.45 -10.75 9.41
CA ARG A 335 -3.99 -10.72 9.57
C ARG A 335 -3.35 -9.79 8.55
N LEU A 336 -3.81 -9.82 7.30
CA LEU A 336 -3.37 -8.91 6.24
C LEU A 336 -3.70 -7.46 6.61
N HIS A 337 -4.93 -7.20 7.04
CA HIS A 337 -5.36 -5.88 7.51
C HIS A 337 -4.54 -5.41 8.72
N ARG A 338 -4.18 -6.30 9.66
CA ARG A 338 -3.25 -5.97 10.76
C ARG A 338 -1.84 -5.64 10.26
N LEU A 339 -1.30 -6.42 9.32
CA LEU A 339 0.01 -6.17 8.71
C LEU A 339 0.00 -4.83 7.96
N CYS A 340 -0.99 -4.61 7.09
CA CYS A 340 -1.20 -3.36 6.37
C CYS A 340 -1.39 -2.17 7.33
N ARG A 341 -2.13 -2.32 8.44
CA ARG A 341 -2.27 -1.27 9.46
C ARG A 341 -0.96 -1.02 10.20
N SER A 342 -0.14 -2.04 10.45
CA SER A 342 1.19 -1.86 11.05
C SER A 342 2.16 -1.15 10.10
N LEU A 343 1.99 -1.33 8.78
CA LEU A 343 2.80 -0.73 7.72
C LEU A 343 2.33 0.69 7.35
N ASN A 344 1.02 0.94 7.34
CA ASN A 344 0.39 2.20 6.92
C ASN A 344 0.00 3.12 8.09
N GLY A 345 -0.20 2.57 9.28
CA GLY A 345 -0.85 3.24 10.41
C GLY A 345 0.08 3.48 11.58
N GLN A 346 0.96 4.46 11.45
CA GLN A 346 1.65 5.03 12.60
C GLN A 346 0.64 5.90 13.37
N ARG A 347 0.03 5.38 14.46
CA ARG A 347 -0.75 6.24 15.39
C ARG A 347 0.12 7.41 15.79
N ASP A 348 -0.44 8.62 15.75
CA ASP A 348 0.29 9.82 16.18
C ASP A 348 0.84 9.65 17.59
N PRO A 349 2.00 10.26 17.90
CA PRO A 349 2.56 10.26 19.25
C PRO A 349 1.49 10.66 20.26
N VAL A 350 1.42 9.94 21.38
CA VAL A 350 0.66 10.45 22.53
C VAL A 350 1.44 11.64 23.07
N ARG A 351 1.04 12.85 22.66
CA ARG A 351 1.60 14.09 23.21
C ARG A 351 0.93 14.40 24.54
N PRO A 352 1.66 14.91 25.53
CA PRO A 352 1.03 15.44 26.74
C PRO A 352 0.10 16.60 26.36
N LEU A 353 -1.02 16.73 27.07
CA LEU A 353 -1.91 17.88 26.92
C LEU A 353 -1.37 19.04 27.77
N LYS A 354 -1.70 20.27 27.39
CA LYS A 354 -1.32 21.45 28.16
C LYS A 354 -2.51 21.87 29.01
N HIS A 355 -2.32 21.96 30.32
CA HIS A 355 -3.32 22.50 31.25
C HIS A 355 -3.44 24.03 31.08
N HIS A 356 -4.50 24.63 31.62
CA HIS A 356 -4.76 26.07 31.52
C HIS A 356 -3.67 26.93 32.17
N ASP A 357 -2.97 26.41 33.17
CA ASP A 357 -1.81 27.04 33.84
C ASP A 357 -0.49 26.91 33.06
N GLY A 358 -0.50 26.17 31.95
CA GLY A 358 0.65 25.94 31.10
C GLY A 358 1.51 24.71 31.45
N SER A 359 1.16 23.96 32.50
CA SER A 359 1.78 22.67 32.84
C SER A 359 1.39 21.56 31.85
N TYR A 360 2.22 20.52 31.76
CA TYR A 360 2.01 19.39 30.85
C TYR A 360 1.43 18.20 31.59
N ILE A 361 0.32 17.66 31.07
CA ILE A 361 -0.40 16.51 31.61
C ILE A 361 -0.08 15.26 30.80
N TYR A 362 0.53 14.29 31.46
CA TYR A 362 1.01 13.04 30.88
C TYR A 362 0.09 11.85 31.23
N SER A 363 -0.40 11.78 32.47
CA SER A 363 -1.29 10.71 32.96
C SER A 363 -2.60 10.60 32.17
N ALA A 364 -3.19 9.41 32.12
CA ALA A 364 -4.47 9.20 31.42
C ALA A 364 -5.66 9.80 32.18
N SER A 365 -5.66 9.72 33.51
CA SER A 365 -6.70 10.26 34.38
C SER A 365 -6.78 11.78 34.29
N SER A 366 -5.66 12.47 34.46
CA SER A 366 -5.62 13.93 34.45
C SER A 366 -5.92 14.51 33.06
N ARG A 367 -5.64 13.76 31.98
CA ARG A 367 -6.09 14.15 30.63
C ARG A 367 -7.61 14.04 30.49
N ALA A 368 -8.24 13.03 31.09
CA ALA A 368 -9.69 12.87 31.08
C ALA A 368 -10.38 13.99 31.88
N GLU A 369 -9.80 14.37 33.03
CA GLU A 369 -10.26 15.51 33.83
C GLU A 369 -10.18 16.82 33.04
N LEU A 370 -9.05 17.11 32.38
CA LEU A 370 -8.91 18.30 31.52
C LEU A 370 -9.98 18.35 30.40
N PHE A 371 -10.31 17.20 29.80
CA PHE A 371 -11.38 17.13 28.80
C PHE A 371 -12.76 17.39 29.42
N ALA A 372 -13.03 16.87 30.62
CA ALA A 372 -14.27 17.13 31.33
C ALA A 372 -14.43 18.63 31.64
N ASP A 373 -13.38 19.26 32.18
CA ASP A 373 -13.36 20.70 32.50
C ASP A 373 -13.58 21.56 31.24
N HIS A 374 -12.95 21.18 30.12
CA HIS A 374 -13.15 21.87 28.85
C HIS A 374 -14.60 21.74 28.34
N LEU A 375 -15.20 20.56 28.43
CA LEU A 375 -16.58 20.36 27.99
C LEU A 375 -17.55 21.12 28.90
N GLU A 376 -17.35 21.10 30.22
CA GLU A 376 -18.16 21.85 31.19
C GLU A 376 -18.11 23.37 30.92
N THR A 377 -16.95 23.91 30.57
CA THR A 377 -16.81 25.33 30.22
C THR A 377 -17.45 25.70 28.89
N GLN A 378 -17.46 24.79 27.90
CA GLN A 378 -18.12 25.04 26.60
C GLN A 378 -19.64 24.86 26.64
N PHE A 379 -20.13 23.92 27.45
CA PHE A 379 -21.56 23.60 27.55
C PHE A 379 -22.21 24.32 28.73
N GLN A 380 -22.21 25.66 28.68
CA GLN A 380 -22.97 26.47 29.63
C GLN A 380 -24.44 26.57 29.19
N PRO A 381 -25.43 26.46 30.11
CA PRO A 381 -26.83 26.61 29.79
C PRO A 381 -27.12 27.99 29.17
N ASN A 382 -27.74 28.00 27.99
CA ASN A 382 -28.10 29.24 27.29
C ASN A 382 -29.16 30.03 28.09
N PRO A 383 -28.89 31.26 28.56
CA PRO A 383 -29.80 32.05 29.36
C PRO A 383 -30.86 32.74 28.50
N ALA A 384 -31.63 31.99 27.71
CA ALA A 384 -32.68 32.57 26.87
C ALA A 384 -33.96 32.83 27.70
N LYS A 385 -33.97 33.92 28.48
CA LYS A 385 -35.19 34.49 29.11
C LYS A 385 -35.96 35.42 28.17
N ASP A 386 -35.49 35.65 26.95
CA ASP A 386 -36.12 36.57 25.98
C ASP A 386 -36.95 35.80 24.92
N PRO A 387 -38.29 35.83 25.01
CA PRO A 387 -39.18 35.13 24.07
C PRO A 387 -39.05 35.64 22.64
N VAL A 388 -38.61 36.88 22.45
CA VAL A 388 -38.48 37.52 21.13
C VAL A 388 -37.28 36.95 20.39
N ARG A 389 -36.18 36.69 21.10
CA ARG A 389 -34.97 36.08 20.53
C ARG A 389 -35.18 34.61 20.21
N ALA A 390 -35.89 33.87 21.06
CA ALA A 390 -36.27 32.48 20.80
C ALA A 390 -37.15 32.37 19.54
N ARG A 391 -38.20 33.20 19.44
CA ARG A 391 -39.01 33.28 18.21
C ARG A 391 -38.21 33.68 16.98
N ARG A 392 -37.30 34.66 17.10
CA ARG A 392 -36.43 35.03 15.96
C ARG A 392 -35.56 33.88 15.49
N ILE A 393 -35.07 33.03 16.39
CA ILE A 393 -34.25 31.86 16.05
C ILE A 393 -35.12 30.77 15.41
N GLU A 394 -36.31 30.49 15.97
CA GLU A 394 -37.26 29.53 15.37
C GLU A 394 -37.75 29.99 14.00
N THR A 395 -38.13 31.27 13.85
CA THR A 395 -38.54 31.84 12.56
C THR A 395 -37.38 31.85 11.57
N ALA A 396 -36.15 32.16 12.00
CA ALA A 396 -34.98 32.07 11.13
C ALA A 396 -34.68 30.63 10.71
N ALA A 397 -34.86 29.64 11.59
CA ALA A 397 -34.68 28.23 11.26
C ALA A 397 -35.78 27.72 10.31
N GLU A 398 -37.04 28.13 10.51
CA GLU A 398 -38.14 27.81 9.60
C GLU A 398 -37.98 28.47 8.23
N ASP A 399 -37.53 29.73 8.18
CA ASP A 399 -37.22 30.42 6.92
C ASP A 399 -36.04 29.77 6.19
N LEU A 400 -35.03 29.32 6.92
CA LEU A 400 -33.88 28.58 6.35
C LEU A 400 -34.29 27.20 5.80
N MET A 401 -35.26 26.55 6.44
CA MET A 401 -35.85 25.29 5.97
C MET A 401 -36.82 25.47 4.78
N ARG A 402 -37.42 26.67 4.64
CA ARG A 402 -38.38 26.99 3.56
C ARG A 402 -37.75 27.65 2.34
N GLN A 403 -36.53 28.19 2.44
CA GLN A 403 -35.81 28.72 1.30
C GLN A 403 -35.43 27.59 0.33
N ARG A 404 -35.82 27.71 -0.95
CA ARG A 404 -35.19 26.93 -2.02
C ARG A 404 -33.71 27.32 -2.05
N ILE A 405 -32.85 26.32 -1.85
CA ILE A 405 -31.39 26.46 -1.95
C ILE A 405 -31.08 27.24 -3.23
N PRO A 406 -30.45 28.44 -3.15
CA PRO A 406 -30.04 29.18 -4.33
C PRO A 406 -29.10 28.33 -5.16
N ALA A 407 -29.25 28.34 -6.49
CA ALA A 407 -28.22 27.79 -7.36
C ALA A 407 -26.96 28.63 -7.19
N GLU A 408 -26.00 28.14 -6.39
CA GLU A 408 -24.65 28.70 -6.36
C GLU A 408 -24.07 28.69 -7.78
N GLU A 409 -23.49 29.81 -8.19
CA GLU A 409 -22.83 30.02 -9.49
C GLU A 409 -21.52 29.22 -9.66
N ASP A 410 -21.17 28.36 -8.71
CA ASP A 410 -20.16 27.32 -8.91
C ASP A 410 -20.64 26.03 -8.26
N PRO A 411 -21.33 25.15 -9.00
CA PRO A 411 -21.79 23.93 -8.41
C PRO A 411 -20.57 23.02 -8.33
N ILE A 412 -20.31 22.52 -7.12
CA ILE A 412 -19.56 21.29 -6.91
C ILE A 412 -20.37 20.19 -7.62
N TYR A 413 -20.22 20.08 -8.94
CA TYR A 413 -20.89 19.08 -9.75
C TYR A 413 -20.21 17.74 -9.51
N ILE A 414 -20.84 16.92 -8.68
CA ILE A 414 -20.60 15.48 -8.62
C ILE A 414 -20.75 14.94 -10.05
N SER A 415 -19.71 14.30 -10.60
CA SER A 415 -19.77 13.72 -11.94
C SER A 415 -20.95 12.73 -12.01
N PRO A 416 -21.99 13.01 -12.85
CA PRO A 416 -23.19 12.20 -12.86
C PRO A 416 -22.88 10.78 -13.34
N ILE A 417 -23.46 9.80 -12.65
CA ILE A 417 -23.40 8.38 -13.02
C ILE A 417 -24.73 8.02 -13.67
N ILE A 418 -24.69 7.55 -14.92
CA ILE A 418 -25.87 7.17 -15.70
C ILE A 418 -25.95 5.65 -15.79
N THR A 419 -27.15 5.12 -15.55
CA THR A 419 -27.48 3.69 -15.65
C THR A 419 -28.72 3.42 -16.51
N ASP A 420 -29.53 4.44 -16.86
CA ASP A 420 -30.68 4.27 -17.75
C ASP A 420 -30.19 3.96 -19.18
N PRO A 421 -30.67 2.88 -19.82
CA PRO A 421 -30.15 2.45 -21.12
C PRO A 421 -30.25 3.50 -22.23
N ASP A 422 -31.34 4.25 -22.28
CA ASP A 422 -31.56 5.24 -23.34
C ASP A 422 -30.71 6.49 -23.13
N ASP A 423 -30.60 6.92 -21.87
CA ASP A 423 -29.69 8.02 -21.50
C ASP A 423 -28.23 7.61 -21.75
N CYS A 424 -27.84 6.37 -21.44
CA CYS A 424 -26.50 5.84 -21.75
C CYS A 424 -26.20 5.86 -23.25
N TYR A 425 -27.17 5.40 -24.06
CA TYR A 425 -27.07 5.41 -25.52
C TYR A 425 -26.95 6.84 -26.05
N LYS A 426 -27.86 7.72 -25.65
CA LYS A 426 -27.92 9.14 -26.04
C LYS A 426 -26.60 9.85 -25.75
N VAL A 427 -26.11 9.79 -24.51
CA VAL A 427 -24.84 10.42 -24.12
C VAL A 427 -23.66 9.83 -24.91
N SER A 428 -23.65 8.52 -25.13
CA SER A 428 -22.56 7.87 -25.88
C SER A 428 -22.54 8.19 -27.37
N THR A 429 -23.69 8.48 -27.97
CA THR A 429 -23.79 8.87 -29.38
C THR A 429 -23.51 10.34 -29.61
N THR A 430 -23.89 11.19 -28.67
CA THR A 430 -23.75 12.64 -28.75
C THR A 430 -22.36 13.10 -28.34
N CYS A 431 -21.85 12.59 -27.21
CA CYS A 431 -20.55 12.97 -26.69
C CYS A 431 -19.52 11.88 -26.99
N LEU A 432 -18.61 12.17 -27.93
CA LEU A 432 -17.53 11.25 -28.29
C LEU A 432 -16.24 11.54 -27.52
N GLU A 433 -16.12 12.70 -26.88
CA GLU A 433 -14.92 13.09 -26.15
C GLU A 433 -14.79 12.36 -24.81
N ARG A 434 -13.56 12.04 -24.40
CA ARG A 434 -13.28 11.32 -23.15
C ARG A 434 -12.98 12.31 -22.02
N PRO A 435 -13.35 12.00 -20.77
CA PRO A 435 -13.07 12.90 -19.65
C PRO A 435 -11.57 13.01 -19.42
N GLY A 436 -11.12 14.24 -19.15
CA GLY A 436 -9.70 14.59 -19.11
C GLY A 436 -8.88 13.75 -18.12
N PHE A 437 -9.41 13.38 -16.95
CA PHE A 437 -8.66 12.61 -15.95
C PHE A 437 -8.38 11.17 -16.39
N ALA A 438 -9.40 10.43 -16.86
CA ALA A 438 -9.25 9.03 -17.28
C ALA A 438 -8.38 8.93 -18.54
N ASN A 439 -8.57 9.88 -19.47
CA ASN A 439 -7.74 9.98 -20.66
C ASN A 439 -6.28 10.32 -20.28
N LYS A 440 -6.06 11.29 -19.40
CA LYS A 440 -4.72 11.71 -18.94
C LYS A 440 -3.92 10.58 -18.29
N PHE A 441 -4.57 9.70 -17.53
CA PHE A 441 -3.87 8.60 -16.85
C PHE A 441 -3.43 7.52 -17.84
N LEU A 442 -4.28 7.16 -18.80
CA LEU A 442 -3.98 6.13 -19.80
C LEU A 442 -3.14 6.66 -20.97
N LYS A 443 -3.21 7.96 -21.28
CA LYS A 443 -2.53 8.58 -22.44
C LYS A 443 -1.00 8.51 -22.36
N GLN A 444 -0.41 8.54 -21.16
CA GLN A 444 1.06 8.37 -21.04
C GLN A 444 1.52 6.99 -21.52
N PHE A 445 0.62 6.01 -21.43
CA PHE A 445 0.87 4.65 -21.80
C PHE A 445 0.48 4.34 -23.24
N LEU A 446 -0.77 4.64 -23.60
CA LEU A 446 -1.41 4.27 -24.86
C LEU A 446 -1.31 5.35 -25.95
N GLY A 447 -0.81 6.55 -25.62
CA GLY A 447 -0.74 7.66 -26.57
C GLY A 447 -2.11 8.11 -27.09
N ASN A 448 -2.21 8.52 -28.35
CA ASN A 448 -3.45 9.00 -29.00
C ASN A 448 -4.09 7.94 -29.92
N GLY A 449 -4.23 6.69 -29.47
CA GLY A 449 -4.89 5.63 -30.25
C GLY A 449 -6.41 5.52 -30.04
N LEU A 450 -7.03 4.42 -30.46
CA LEU A 450 -8.49 4.26 -30.47
C LEU A 450 -9.20 4.46 -29.11
N LEU A 451 -8.52 4.18 -27.99
CA LEU A 451 -9.11 4.28 -26.65
C LEU A 451 -9.01 5.70 -26.06
N THR A 452 -7.88 6.36 -26.28
CA THR A 452 -7.45 7.61 -25.62
C THR A 452 -7.40 8.82 -26.56
N GLY A 453 -7.47 8.61 -27.86
CA GLY A 453 -7.41 9.66 -28.87
C GLY A 453 -8.60 10.64 -28.76
N PRO A 454 -8.34 11.95 -28.93
CA PRO A 454 -9.39 12.97 -29.00
C PRO A 454 -10.34 12.69 -30.18
N GLU A 455 -11.53 13.29 -30.17
CA GLU A 455 -12.59 12.98 -31.12
C GLU A 455 -12.18 13.04 -32.60
N ASP A 456 -11.41 14.05 -33.00
CA ASP A 456 -10.94 14.29 -34.36
C ASP A 456 -9.98 13.19 -34.85
N ILE A 457 -8.92 12.92 -34.07
CA ILE A 457 -7.95 11.85 -34.36
C ILE A 457 -8.66 10.49 -34.36
N TRP A 458 -9.51 10.25 -33.36
CA TRP A 458 -10.25 9.01 -33.23
C TRP A 458 -11.15 8.72 -34.42
N LYS A 459 -11.87 9.72 -34.96
CA LYS A 459 -12.75 9.52 -36.13
C LYS A 459 -11.96 9.02 -37.33
N GLN A 460 -10.80 9.62 -37.58
CA GLN A 460 -9.90 9.21 -38.68
C GLN A 460 -9.39 7.78 -38.46
N HIS A 461 -8.81 7.51 -37.30
CA HIS A 461 -8.25 6.19 -36.97
C HIS A 461 -9.32 5.10 -37.01
N ARG A 462 -10.50 5.35 -36.41
CA ARG A 462 -11.62 4.40 -36.40
C ARG A 462 -12.08 4.03 -37.81
N LYS A 463 -12.13 5.00 -38.73
CA LYS A 463 -12.49 4.76 -40.14
C LYS A 463 -11.48 3.83 -40.83
N LEU A 464 -10.19 4.03 -40.57
CA LEU A 464 -9.11 3.22 -41.15
C LEU A 464 -9.06 1.80 -40.54
N ILE A 465 -9.37 1.68 -39.24
CA ILE A 465 -9.21 0.45 -38.47
C ILE A 465 -10.40 -0.50 -38.58
N ASN A 466 -11.63 0.01 -38.66
CA ASN A 466 -12.86 -0.82 -38.72
C ASN A 466 -12.80 -1.98 -39.75
N PRO A 467 -12.33 -1.78 -41.00
CA PRO A 467 -12.28 -2.86 -42.00
C PRO A 467 -11.37 -4.04 -41.64
N ALA A 468 -10.47 -3.88 -40.66
CA ALA A 468 -9.58 -4.94 -40.20
C ALA A 468 -10.20 -5.84 -39.12
N PHE A 469 -11.38 -5.48 -38.59
CA PHE A 469 -12.11 -6.25 -37.57
C PHE A 469 -13.45 -6.79 -38.08
N ASN A 470 -13.67 -6.80 -39.40
CA ASN A 470 -14.87 -7.39 -39.98
C ASN A 470 -14.84 -8.94 -39.89
N GLN A 471 -15.99 -9.57 -40.05
CA GLN A 471 -16.13 -11.03 -39.90
C GLN A 471 -15.17 -11.80 -40.82
N GLN A 472 -15.05 -11.42 -42.10
CA GLN A 472 -14.18 -12.11 -43.06
C GLN A 472 -12.70 -12.12 -42.65
N VAL A 473 -12.21 -11.01 -42.08
CA VAL A 473 -10.84 -10.94 -41.57
C VAL A 473 -10.70 -11.77 -40.31
N VAL A 474 -11.68 -11.74 -39.40
CA VAL A 474 -11.67 -12.57 -38.20
C VAL A 474 -11.66 -14.07 -38.54
N ASP A 475 -12.45 -14.49 -39.52
CA ASP A 475 -12.51 -15.88 -39.99
C ASP A 475 -11.17 -16.35 -40.57
N SER A 476 -10.38 -15.44 -41.14
CA SER A 476 -9.02 -15.79 -41.61
C SER A 476 -8.04 -16.13 -40.49
N PHE A 477 -8.38 -15.81 -39.22
CA PHE A 477 -7.57 -16.12 -38.05
C PHE A 477 -7.88 -17.48 -37.40
N MET A 478 -8.83 -18.25 -37.93
CA MET A 478 -9.25 -19.51 -37.31
C MET A 478 -8.08 -20.49 -37.08
N GLY A 479 -7.16 -20.62 -38.04
CA GLY A 479 -5.98 -21.46 -37.85
C GLY A 479 -5.09 -21.01 -36.67
N ILE A 480 -4.96 -19.70 -36.47
CA ILE A 480 -4.19 -19.14 -35.33
C ILE A 480 -4.95 -19.37 -34.02
N PHE A 481 -6.27 -19.16 -34.00
CA PHE A 481 -7.08 -19.38 -32.80
C PHE A 481 -7.05 -20.84 -32.35
N ASN A 482 -7.18 -21.79 -33.27
CA ASN A 482 -7.08 -23.22 -32.97
C ASN A 482 -5.69 -23.57 -32.42
N ALA A 483 -4.62 -23.17 -33.12
CA ALA A 483 -3.26 -23.47 -32.69
C ALA A 483 -2.93 -22.91 -31.29
N GLN A 484 -3.34 -21.66 -31.00
CA GLN A 484 -3.13 -21.04 -29.69
C GLN A 484 -3.98 -21.69 -28.59
N SER A 485 -5.21 -22.10 -28.91
CA SER A 485 -6.09 -22.79 -27.96
C SER A 485 -5.55 -24.18 -27.59
N ARG A 486 -5.03 -24.95 -28.56
CA ARG A 486 -4.35 -26.23 -28.27
C ARG A 486 -3.14 -26.06 -27.37
N ARG A 487 -2.32 -25.04 -27.62
CA ARG A 487 -1.15 -24.73 -26.77
C ARG A 487 -1.54 -24.32 -25.35
N LEU A 488 -2.65 -23.60 -25.19
CA LEU A 488 -3.22 -23.32 -23.87
C LEU A 488 -3.57 -24.64 -23.17
N VAL A 489 -4.31 -25.52 -23.84
CA VAL A 489 -4.67 -26.84 -23.30
C VAL A 489 -3.44 -27.64 -22.89
N ASP A 490 -2.40 -27.72 -23.73
CA ASP A 490 -1.15 -28.42 -23.40
C ASP A 490 -0.47 -27.83 -22.16
N THR A 491 -0.56 -26.51 -21.98
CA THR A 491 -0.04 -25.84 -20.80
C THR A 491 -0.87 -26.19 -19.55
N LEU A 492 -2.19 -26.23 -19.68
CA LEU A 492 -3.11 -26.58 -18.59
C LEU A 492 -3.00 -28.06 -18.19
N LYS A 493 -2.75 -28.98 -19.15
CA LYS A 493 -2.53 -30.42 -18.90
C LYS A 493 -1.41 -30.66 -17.88
N ASN A 494 -0.39 -29.81 -17.83
CA ASN A 494 0.70 -29.91 -16.85
C ASN A 494 0.26 -29.70 -15.40
N HIS A 495 -0.95 -29.18 -15.15
CA HIS A 495 -1.49 -28.92 -13.83
C HIS A 495 -2.53 -29.96 -13.38
N VAL A 496 -2.94 -30.87 -14.28
CA VAL A 496 -3.90 -31.94 -13.96
C VAL A 496 -3.34 -32.84 -12.86
N GLY A 497 -4.14 -33.08 -11.82
CA GLY A 497 -3.76 -33.90 -10.66
C GLY A 497 -2.82 -33.24 -9.65
N LYS A 498 -2.46 -31.95 -9.83
CA LYS A 498 -1.52 -31.23 -8.93
C LYS A 498 -2.19 -30.27 -7.94
N GLY A 499 -3.52 -30.34 -7.81
CA GLY A 499 -4.30 -29.45 -6.93
C GLY A 499 -4.81 -28.19 -7.63
N HIS A 500 -5.21 -27.19 -6.85
CA HIS A 500 -5.73 -25.92 -7.36
C HIS A 500 -4.60 -25.02 -7.88
N PHE A 501 -4.86 -24.29 -8.96
CA PHE A 501 -3.95 -23.31 -9.55
C PHE A 501 -4.75 -22.15 -10.15
N ASP A 502 -4.10 -21.01 -10.38
CA ASP A 502 -4.72 -19.85 -11.06
C ASP A 502 -4.57 -19.98 -12.58
N HIS A 503 -5.69 -20.11 -13.28
CA HIS A 503 -5.74 -20.22 -14.74
C HIS A 503 -5.64 -18.87 -15.47
N HIS A 504 -5.81 -17.74 -14.77
CA HIS A 504 -5.83 -16.41 -15.39
C HIS A 504 -4.50 -16.06 -16.07
N ASP A 505 -3.37 -16.37 -15.44
CA ASP A 505 -2.03 -16.12 -16.01
C ASP A 505 -1.81 -16.88 -17.33
N HIS A 506 -2.33 -18.10 -17.44
CA HIS A 506 -2.25 -18.90 -18.66
C HIS A 506 -3.13 -18.31 -19.76
N LEU A 507 -4.35 -17.91 -19.43
CA LEU A 507 -5.29 -17.29 -20.37
C LEU A 507 -4.78 -15.94 -20.89
N GLU A 508 -4.26 -15.06 -20.01
CA GLU A 508 -3.78 -13.74 -20.41
C GLU A 508 -2.53 -13.85 -21.28
N LYS A 509 -1.64 -14.80 -20.99
CA LYS A 509 -0.49 -15.12 -21.83
C LYS A 509 -0.91 -15.58 -23.22
N THR A 510 -1.82 -16.56 -23.32
CA THR A 510 -2.30 -17.06 -24.63
C THR A 510 -3.03 -15.96 -25.41
N ALA A 511 -3.85 -15.14 -24.75
CA ALA A 511 -4.52 -14.00 -25.38
C ALA A 511 -3.52 -12.97 -25.93
N SER A 512 -2.44 -12.70 -25.18
CA SER A 512 -1.35 -11.80 -25.61
C SER A 512 -0.59 -12.35 -26.83
N GLU A 513 -0.28 -13.65 -26.85
CA GLU A 513 0.36 -14.32 -27.99
C GLU A 513 -0.55 -14.32 -29.22
N THR A 514 -1.85 -14.59 -29.02
CA THR A 514 -2.87 -14.62 -30.07
C THR A 514 -3.06 -13.24 -30.71
N ILE A 515 -3.21 -12.17 -29.91
CA ILE A 515 -3.39 -10.81 -30.44
C ILE A 515 -2.13 -10.35 -31.19
N SER A 516 -0.95 -10.71 -30.71
CA SER A 516 0.32 -10.34 -31.37
C SER A 516 0.49 -11.05 -32.71
N LEU A 517 0.14 -12.33 -32.80
CA LEU A 517 0.13 -13.07 -34.07
C LEU A 517 -0.88 -12.52 -35.06
N THR A 518 -2.13 -12.34 -34.62
CA THR A 518 -3.24 -11.93 -35.51
C THR A 518 -3.13 -10.46 -35.92
N MET A 519 -2.72 -9.56 -35.03
CA MET A 519 -2.70 -8.12 -35.28
C MET A 519 -1.34 -7.60 -35.73
N ALA A 520 -0.25 -8.00 -35.07
CA ALA A 520 1.10 -7.56 -35.45
C ALA A 520 1.73 -8.47 -36.53
N GLY A 521 1.24 -9.71 -36.69
CA GLY A 521 1.82 -10.67 -37.63
C GLY A 521 3.21 -11.13 -37.19
N VAL A 522 3.49 -11.13 -35.89
CA VAL A 522 4.77 -11.54 -35.29
C VAL A 522 4.52 -12.68 -34.32
N ASP A 523 5.22 -13.79 -34.52
CA ASP A 523 5.21 -14.89 -33.57
C ASP A 523 6.13 -14.57 -32.40
N ILE A 524 5.55 -14.11 -31.29
CA ILE A 524 6.24 -13.90 -30.03
C ILE A 524 6.17 -15.11 -29.10
N SER A 525 5.56 -16.22 -29.53
CA SER A 525 5.24 -17.31 -28.63
C SER A 525 6.47 -18.07 -28.10
N ASN A 526 7.60 -17.98 -28.80
CA ASN A 526 8.89 -18.52 -28.35
C ASN A 526 9.68 -17.55 -27.47
N GLN A 527 9.22 -16.31 -27.31
CA GLN A 527 9.88 -15.25 -26.54
C GLN A 527 9.27 -15.14 -25.14
N LYS A 528 9.41 -16.20 -24.32
CA LYS A 528 8.81 -16.27 -22.97
C LYS A 528 9.10 -15.04 -22.11
N GLU A 529 10.34 -14.55 -22.14
CA GLU A 529 10.76 -13.37 -21.39
C GLU A 529 10.11 -12.07 -21.91
N PHE A 530 9.96 -11.93 -23.23
CA PHE A 530 9.32 -10.79 -23.86
C PHE A 530 7.84 -10.72 -23.48
N ASN A 531 7.11 -11.85 -23.59
CA ASN A 531 5.68 -11.92 -23.27
C ASN A 531 5.45 -11.63 -21.79
N TYR A 532 6.28 -12.20 -20.91
CA TYR A 532 6.19 -11.93 -19.48
C TYR A 532 6.44 -10.46 -19.15
N LYS A 533 7.46 -9.82 -19.74
CA LYS A 533 7.74 -8.38 -19.53
C LYS A 533 6.59 -7.51 -20.04
N CYS A 534 6.02 -7.83 -21.20
CA CYS A 534 4.90 -7.11 -21.79
C CYS A 534 3.66 -7.20 -20.88
N LEU A 535 3.32 -8.42 -20.46
CA LEU A 535 2.21 -8.71 -19.55
C LEU A 535 2.34 -7.96 -18.21
N MET A 536 3.51 -8.07 -17.56
CA MET A 536 3.76 -7.41 -16.29
C MET A 536 3.74 -5.89 -16.42
N ALA A 537 4.23 -5.35 -17.53
CA ALA A 537 4.17 -3.91 -17.78
C ALA A 537 2.73 -3.43 -17.98
N PHE A 538 1.91 -4.17 -18.74
CA PHE A 538 0.48 -3.86 -18.90
C PHE A 538 -0.24 -3.86 -17.55
N ARG A 539 -0.12 -4.94 -16.75
CA ARG A 539 -0.74 -5.05 -15.42
C ARG A 539 -0.30 -3.92 -14.48
N ALA A 540 1.01 -3.66 -14.39
CA ALA A 540 1.54 -2.63 -13.51
C ALA A 540 1.07 -1.22 -13.88
N VAL A 541 0.85 -0.94 -15.16
CA VAL A 541 0.26 0.34 -15.59
C VAL A 541 -1.19 0.45 -15.16
N VAL A 542 -1.99 -0.62 -15.29
CA VAL A 542 -3.40 -0.62 -14.83
C VAL A 542 -3.48 -0.41 -13.32
N ASP A 543 -2.68 -1.14 -12.56
CA ASP A 543 -2.59 -0.98 -11.10
C ASP A 543 -2.15 0.44 -10.72
N GLY A 544 -1.21 1.01 -11.48
CA GLY A 544 -0.76 2.39 -11.34
C GLY A 544 -1.89 3.40 -11.56
N VAL A 545 -2.67 3.23 -12.63
CA VAL A 545 -3.82 4.09 -12.96
C VAL A 545 -4.90 3.98 -11.87
N ILE A 546 -5.21 2.78 -11.38
CA ILE A 546 -6.18 2.56 -10.30
C ILE A 546 -5.69 3.18 -8.99
N ALA A 547 -4.42 2.97 -8.63
CA ALA A 547 -3.82 3.56 -7.43
C ALA A 547 -3.79 5.09 -7.51
N ARG A 548 -3.56 5.65 -8.70
CA ARG A 548 -3.64 7.08 -8.97
C ARG A 548 -5.07 7.61 -8.80
N ALA A 549 -6.06 6.93 -9.38
CA ALA A 549 -7.47 7.31 -9.28
C ALA A 549 -8.02 7.26 -7.84
N LYS A 550 -7.50 6.36 -6.99
CA LYS A 550 -7.91 6.24 -5.58
C LYS A 550 -7.32 7.32 -4.67
N ASN A 551 -6.33 8.08 -5.11
CA ASN A 551 -5.64 9.08 -4.28
C ASN A 551 -5.86 10.49 -4.84
N PRO A 552 -6.74 11.31 -4.21
CA PRO A 552 -7.00 12.69 -4.66
C PRO A 552 -5.74 13.56 -4.79
N LEU A 553 -4.71 13.32 -3.98
CA LEU A 553 -3.46 14.08 -4.07
C LEU A 553 -2.72 13.84 -5.40
N TYR A 554 -2.88 12.67 -6.01
CA TYR A 554 -2.23 12.32 -7.29
C TYR A 554 -2.96 12.86 -8.53
N TYR A 555 -4.08 13.56 -8.34
CA TYR A 555 -4.70 14.37 -9.41
C TYR A 555 -3.86 15.63 -9.69
N PHE A 556 -3.16 16.15 -8.69
CA PHE A 556 -2.19 17.23 -8.85
C PHE A 556 -0.88 16.68 -9.44
N ASP A 557 -0.57 17.04 -10.69
CA ASP A 557 0.59 16.48 -11.41
C ASP A 557 1.92 16.74 -10.69
N ASN A 558 2.08 17.88 -10.04
CA ASN A 558 3.31 18.21 -9.33
C ASN A 558 3.56 17.25 -8.16
N ILE A 559 2.49 16.88 -7.44
CA ILE A 559 2.56 15.89 -6.36
C ILE A 559 2.83 14.51 -6.98
N TYR A 560 2.06 14.14 -8.02
CA TYR A 560 2.20 12.84 -8.67
C TYR A 560 3.60 12.61 -9.23
N ARG A 561 4.20 13.60 -9.88
CA ARG A 561 5.55 13.52 -10.49
C ARG A 561 6.65 13.20 -9.49
N THR A 562 6.48 13.55 -8.22
CA THR A 562 7.47 13.28 -7.16
C THR A 562 7.23 11.93 -6.45
N SER A 563 6.11 11.26 -6.74
CA SER A 563 5.71 10.02 -6.08
C SER A 563 6.51 8.80 -6.54
N VAL A 564 6.56 7.77 -5.69
CA VAL A 564 7.10 6.45 -6.06
C VAL A 564 6.25 5.80 -7.16
N LEU A 565 4.94 6.03 -7.15
CA LEU A 565 4.01 5.48 -8.12
C LEU A 565 4.36 5.94 -9.55
N LYS A 566 4.70 7.22 -9.73
CA LYS A 566 5.16 7.74 -11.02
C LYS A 566 6.43 7.05 -11.51
N LYS A 567 7.40 6.79 -10.63
CA LYS A 567 8.66 6.11 -11.02
C LYS A 567 8.41 4.68 -11.50
N ILE A 568 7.47 3.98 -10.86
CA ILE A 568 7.05 2.64 -11.27
C ILE A 568 6.34 2.73 -12.63
N GLU A 569 5.38 3.65 -12.78
CA GLU A 569 4.69 3.89 -14.05
C GLU A 569 5.67 4.18 -15.19
N ASP A 570 6.63 5.09 -15.00
CA ASP A 570 7.65 5.44 -16.00
C ASP A 570 8.49 4.23 -16.44
N ALA A 571 8.89 3.38 -15.49
CA ALA A 571 9.64 2.17 -15.79
C ALA A 571 8.84 1.19 -16.66
N HIS A 572 7.55 0.99 -16.36
CA HIS A 572 6.70 0.06 -17.12
C HIS A 572 6.22 0.63 -18.46
N VAL A 573 5.95 1.93 -18.53
CA VAL A 573 5.68 2.64 -19.80
C VAL A 573 6.88 2.50 -20.73
N LYS A 574 8.10 2.73 -20.21
CA LYS A 574 9.34 2.56 -20.98
C LYS A 574 9.47 1.15 -21.53
N ILE A 575 9.28 0.12 -20.69
CA ILE A 575 9.33 -1.29 -21.12
C ILE A 575 8.34 -1.52 -22.25
N THR A 576 7.08 -1.09 -22.10
CA THR A 576 6.05 -1.35 -23.12
C THR A 576 6.38 -0.67 -24.44
N HIS A 577 6.84 0.59 -24.39
CA HIS A 577 7.22 1.33 -25.59
C HIS A 577 8.39 0.68 -26.32
N GLU A 578 9.42 0.23 -25.60
CA GLU A 578 10.56 -0.50 -26.18
C GLU A 578 10.12 -1.81 -26.83
N LEU A 579 9.19 -2.55 -26.22
CA LEU A 579 8.66 -3.81 -26.77
C LEU A 579 7.86 -3.56 -28.05
N THR A 580 6.98 -2.57 -28.07
CA THR A 580 6.19 -2.21 -29.25
C THR A 580 7.07 -1.72 -30.39
N GLU A 581 8.12 -0.95 -30.10
CA GLU A 581 9.12 -0.53 -31.09
C GLU A 581 9.88 -1.72 -31.69
N GLN A 582 10.24 -2.71 -30.89
CA GLN A 582 10.89 -3.94 -31.39
C GLN A 582 9.96 -4.72 -32.34
N VAL A 583 8.68 -4.85 -32.00
CA VAL A 583 7.67 -5.53 -32.84
C VAL A 583 7.48 -4.76 -34.15
N LEU A 584 7.35 -3.43 -34.08
CA LEU A 584 7.19 -2.58 -35.25
C LEU A 584 8.42 -2.64 -36.17
N LYS A 585 9.63 -2.59 -35.61
CA LYS A 585 10.88 -2.69 -36.36
C LYS A 585 10.99 -4.02 -37.11
N LYS A 586 10.80 -5.15 -36.43
CA LYS A 586 10.81 -6.48 -37.06
C LYS A 586 9.77 -6.58 -38.18
N LYS A 587 8.57 -6.03 -37.96
CA LYS A 587 7.53 -6.08 -38.99
C LYS A 587 7.87 -5.26 -40.21
N ARG A 588 8.49 -4.09 -40.04
CA ARG A 588 8.99 -3.25 -41.15
C ARG A 588 10.07 -3.95 -41.96
N GLU A 589 10.99 -4.66 -41.31
CA GLU A 589 12.03 -5.45 -41.99
C GLU A 589 11.39 -6.52 -42.88
N VAL A 590 10.40 -7.26 -42.37
CA VAL A 590 9.65 -8.25 -43.16
C VAL A 590 8.87 -7.58 -44.30
N TYR A 591 8.16 -6.49 -44.01
CA TYR A 591 7.37 -5.74 -45.00
C TYR A 591 8.25 -5.26 -46.17
N ALA A 592 9.41 -4.67 -45.90
CA ALA A 592 10.34 -4.20 -46.93
C ALA A 592 10.89 -5.34 -47.82
N THR A 593 10.98 -6.57 -47.29
CA THR A 593 11.37 -7.74 -48.09
C THR A 593 10.22 -8.35 -48.90
N GLU A 594 8.97 -8.19 -48.46
CA GLU A 594 7.78 -8.67 -49.16
C GLU A 594 7.36 -7.75 -50.32
N ASP A 595 7.52 -6.43 -50.17
CA ASP A 595 7.20 -5.43 -51.22
C ASP A 595 8.07 -5.57 -52.48
N ASN A 596 9.25 -6.21 -52.37
CA ASN A 596 10.16 -6.47 -53.50
C ASN A 596 9.84 -7.75 -54.30
N LYS A 597 8.78 -8.50 -53.94
CA LYS A 597 8.31 -9.67 -54.72
C LYS A 597 6.93 -9.38 -55.30
N GLU A 598 6.89 -8.75 -56.48
CA GLU A 598 5.69 -8.79 -57.31
C GLU A 598 5.31 -10.25 -57.61
N SER A 599 4.02 -10.55 -57.47
CA SER A 599 3.31 -11.82 -57.73
C SER A 599 3.23 -12.84 -56.57
N SER A 600 2.07 -12.88 -55.90
CA SER A 600 1.20 -14.08 -55.85
C SER A 600 -0.09 -13.80 -55.08
N GLU A 601 -1.22 -14.05 -55.76
CA GLU A 601 -2.58 -14.36 -55.26
C GLU A 601 -2.99 -13.92 -53.85
N LYS A 602 -3.95 -12.99 -53.75
CA LYS A 602 -4.94 -12.79 -52.66
C LYS A 602 -4.53 -13.25 -51.24
N LYS A 603 -3.31 -12.98 -50.81
CA LYS A 603 -2.82 -13.38 -49.49
C LYS A 603 -3.20 -12.33 -48.44
N PHE A 604 -3.64 -12.88 -47.31
CA PHE A 604 -4.08 -12.22 -46.10
C PHE A 604 -3.11 -11.10 -45.63
N LYS A 605 -3.64 -9.89 -45.35
CA LYS A 605 -2.90 -8.75 -44.75
C LYS A 605 -3.29 -8.58 -43.27
N PRO A 606 -2.37 -8.83 -42.30
CA PRO A 606 -2.57 -8.52 -40.87
C PRO A 606 -2.95 -7.06 -40.61
N PHE A 607 -3.52 -6.77 -39.44
CA PHE A 607 -3.90 -5.42 -39.02
C PHE A 607 -2.75 -4.41 -39.18
N LEU A 608 -1.57 -4.72 -38.64
CA LEU A 608 -0.40 -3.85 -38.73
C LEU A 608 0.07 -3.66 -40.17
N HIS A 609 -0.05 -4.66 -41.03
CA HIS A 609 0.27 -4.51 -42.46
C HIS A 609 -0.66 -3.49 -43.13
N ARG A 610 -1.95 -3.46 -42.78
CA ARG A 610 -2.88 -2.44 -43.30
C ARG A 610 -2.58 -1.05 -42.76
N LEU A 611 -2.17 -0.92 -41.49
CA LEU A 611 -1.73 0.38 -40.96
C LEU A 611 -0.47 0.88 -41.67
N LEU A 612 0.47 -0.03 -42.01
CA LEU A 612 1.67 0.31 -42.76
C LEU A 612 1.35 0.80 -44.19
N ASP A 613 0.29 0.29 -44.83
CA ASP A 613 -0.19 0.81 -46.13
C ASP A 613 -0.55 2.33 -46.06
N PHE A 614 -0.90 2.84 -44.87
CA PHE A 614 -1.23 4.25 -44.63
C PHE A 614 -0.11 5.05 -43.93
N SER A 615 1.05 4.42 -43.69
CA SER A 615 2.22 5.05 -43.09
C SER A 615 2.70 6.21 -43.96
N ASN A 616 3.09 7.32 -43.34
CA ASN A 616 3.60 8.52 -44.03
C ASN A 616 2.63 9.22 -45.01
N THR A 617 1.35 8.81 -45.03
CA THR A 617 0.30 9.47 -45.81
C THR A 617 -0.82 9.97 -44.90
N LEU A 618 -1.41 9.08 -44.10
CA LEU A 618 -2.53 9.39 -43.20
C LEU A 618 -2.21 9.12 -41.72
N LEU A 619 -1.18 8.33 -41.43
CA LEU A 619 -0.75 8.01 -40.07
C LEU A 619 0.76 8.25 -39.93
N SER A 620 1.16 8.88 -38.83
CA SER A 620 2.57 8.98 -38.45
C SER A 620 3.06 7.69 -37.80
N ASP A 621 4.38 7.54 -37.69
CA ASP A 621 5.00 6.40 -36.98
C ASP A 621 4.55 6.31 -35.53
N ASN A 622 4.35 7.46 -34.86
CA ASN A 622 3.82 7.51 -33.51
C ASN A 622 2.36 7.08 -33.46
N ASP A 623 1.52 7.46 -34.44
CA ASP A 623 0.12 7.03 -34.48
C ASP A 623 0.01 5.51 -34.65
N ILE A 624 0.86 4.91 -35.49
CA ILE A 624 0.91 3.45 -35.67
C ILE A 624 1.33 2.76 -34.37
N LYS A 625 2.36 3.28 -33.69
CA LYS A 625 2.81 2.77 -32.39
C LYS A 625 1.71 2.86 -31.32
N ASP A 626 1.02 3.99 -31.26
CA ASP A 626 -0.07 4.22 -30.32
C ASP A 626 -1.23 3.24 -30.58
N GLU A 627 -1.63 3.05 -31.84
CA GLU A 627 -2.68 2.08 -32.19
C GLU A 627 -2.28 0.62 -31.87
N MET A 628 -1.02 0.26 -32.08
CA MET A 628 -0.51 -1.05 -31.67
C MET A 628 -0.63 -1.26 -30.16
N ASN A 629 -0.20 -0.27 -29.36
CA ASN A 629 -0.33 -0.32 -27.90
C ASN A 629 -1.80 -0.48 -27.47
N ASN A 630 -2.71 0.27 -28.09
CA ASN A 630 -4.14 0.22 -27.79
C ASN A 630 -4.75 -1.16 -28.06
N ILE A 631 -4.45 -1.76 -29.22
CA ILE A 631 -5.04 -3.05 -29.62
C ILE A 631 -4.42 -4.21 -28.85
N MET A 632 -3.10 -4.22 -28.65
CA MET A 632 -2.45 -5.24 -27.84
C MET A 632 -2.97 -5.23 -26.40
N TYR A 633 -3.09 -4.04 -25.79
CA TYR A 633 -3.64 -3.87 -24.45
C TYR A 633 -5.11 -4.31 -24.37
N ALA A 634 -5.97 -3.71 -25.20
CA ALA A 634 -7.41 -3.93 -25.12
C ALA A 634 -7.81 -5.36 -25.51
N GLY A 635 -7.16 -5.96 -26.50
CA GLY A 635 -7.50 -7.29 -27.01
C GLY A 635 -7.07 -8.44 -26.10
N SER A 636 -5.94 -8.31 -25.40
CA SER A 636 -5.38 -9.37 -24.56
C SER A 636 -6.08 -9.48 -23.20
N GLN A 637 -6.12 -8.39 -22.42
CA GLN A 637 -6.62 -8.42 -21.04
C GLN A 637 -8.13 -8.65 -20.96
N SER A 638 -8.91 -8.05 -21.86
CA SER A 638 -10.38 -8.15 -21.79
C SER A 638 -10.88 -9.57 -22.07
N SER A 639 -10.40 -10.20 -23.15
CA SER A 639 -10.82 -11.54 -23.55
C SER A 639 -10.38 -12.61 -22.55
N SER A 640 -9.16 -12.50 -22.03
CA SER A 640 -8.63 -13.44 -21.01
C SER A 640 -9.38 -13.35 -19.69
N ALA A 641 -9.73 -12.14 -19.23
CA ALA A 641 -10.54 -11.97 -18.03
C ALA A 641 -11.96 -12.55 -18.19
N VAL A 642 -12.63 -12.34 -19.34
CA VAL A 642 -13.95 -12.97 -19.60
C VAL A 642 -13.84 -14.49 -19.64
N LEU A 643 -12.81 -15.06 -20.27
CA LEU A 643 -12.57 -16.50 -20.24
C LEU A 643 -12.33 -17.01 -18.82
N ALA A 644 -11.56 -16.29 -18.01
CA ALA A 644 -11.27 -16.67 -16.63
C ALA A 644 -12.55 -16.72 -15.78
N TYR A 645 -13.40 -15.70 -15.88
CA TYR A 645 -14.72 -15.69 -15.24
C TYR A 645 -15.62 -16.81 -15.78
N THR A 646 -15.61 -17.06 -17.09
CA THR A 646 -16.43 -18.11 -17.70
C THR A 646 -16.02 -19.49 -17.17
N MET A 647 -14.71 -19.78 -17.10
CA MET A 647 -14.22 -21.04 -16.53
C MET A 647 -14.58 -21.19 -15.05
N LEU A 648 -14.50 -20.11 -14.26
CA LEU A 648 -14.91 -20.11 -12.86
C LEU A 648 -16.41 -20.42 -12.72
N ILE A 649 -17.25 -19.79 -13.54
CA ILE A 649 -18.70 -20.01 -13.56
C ILE A 649 -19.01 -21.45 -13.97
N LEU A 650 -18.40 -21.98 -15.03
CA LEU A 650 -18.59 -23.36 -15.46
C LEU A 650 -18.17 -24.37 -14.38
N GLY A 651 -17.09 -24.10 -13.65
CA GLY A 651 -16.68 -24.91 -12.50
C GLY A 651 -17.63 -24.81 -11.30
N THR A 652 -18.38 -23.71 -11.18
CA THR A 652 -19.35 -23.47 -10.09
C THR A 652 -20.73 -24.05 -10.41
N TYR A 653 -21.12 -24.11 -11.69
CA TYR A 653 -22.43 -24.57 -12.15
C TYR A 653 -22.32 -25.82 -13.04
N PRO A 654 -22.18 -27.04 -12.47
CA PRO A 654 -22.01 -28.28 -13.24
C PRO A 654 -23.09 -28.51 -14.30
N ARG A 655 -24.35 -28.19 -13.99
CA ARG A 655 -25.47 -28.30 -14.95
C ARG A 655 -25.27 -27.47 -16.21
N ILE A 656 -24.63 -26.30 -16.10
CA ILE A 656 -24.34 -25.42 -17.23
C ILE A 656 -23.17 -25.99 -18.03
N LEU A 657 -22.13 -26.47 -17.33
CA LEU A 657 -21.00 -27.15 -17.97
C LEU A 657 -21.45 -28.39 -18.76
N GLU A 658 -22.32 -29.23 -18.21
CA GLU A 658 -22.87 -30.41 -18.88
C GLU A 658 -23.58 -30.04 -20.20
N LYS A 659 -24.35 -28.95 -20.21
CA LYS A 659 -25.01 -28.46 -21.43
C LYS A 659 -24.02 -27.92 -22.45
N CYS A 660 -22.99 -27.19 -22.04
CA CYS A 660 -21.90 -26.77 -22.94
C CYS A 660 -21.19 -27.99 -23.54
N GLN A 661 -20.87 -29.00 -22.73
CA GLN A 661 -20.23 -30.22 -23.20
C GLN A 661 -21.16 -31.03 -24.13
N GLN A 662 -22.45 -31.04 -23.87
CA GLN A 662 -23.42 -31.69 -24.77
C GLN A 662 -23.47 -30.96 -26.12
N GLU A 663 -23.55 -29.63 -26.14
CA GLU A 663 -23.50 -28.85 -27.38
C GLU A 663 -22.21 -29.13 -28.17
N ILE A 664 -21.07 -29.22 -27.49
CA ILE A 664 -19.79 -29.57 -28.11
C ILE A 664 -19.86 -31.00 -28.71
N ARG A 665 -20.35 -31.99 -27.96
CA ARG A 665 -20.50 -33.37 -28.45
C ARG A 665 -21.46 -33.46 -29.65
N ASP A 666 -22.53 -32.68 -29.66
CA ASP A 666 -23.51 -32.68 -30.75
C ASP A 666 -22.90 -32.14 -32.06
N ILE A 667 -21.94 -31.21 -31.97
CA ILE A 667 -21.28 -30.58 -33.13
C ILE A 667 -20.06 -31.38 -33.60
N PHE A 668 -19.23 -31.85 -32.67
CA PHE A 668 -17.93 -32.46 -32.97
C PHE A 668 -17.91 -33.99 -32.83
N GLY A 669 -18.88 -34.58 -32.12
CA GLY A 669 -18.88 -36.01 -31.80
C GLY A 669 -17.61 -36.41 -31.04
N GLU A 670 -16.95 -37.46 -31.52
CA GLU A 670 -15.65 -37.95 -31.03
C GLU A 670 -14.45 -37.33 -31.80
N SER A 671 -14.68 -36.32 -32.65
CA SER A 671 -13.63 -35.73 -33.49
C SER A 671 -12.83 -34.68 -32.73
N ASP A 672 -11.49 -34.83 -32.71
CA ASP A 672 -10.54 -33.80 -32.25
C ASP A 672 -10.09 -32.86 -33.40
N ARG A 673 -10.95 -32.63 -34.39
CA ARG A 673 -10.62 -31.68 -35.49
C ARG A 673 -10.58 -30.24 -34.98
N ASP A 674 -9.89 -29.38 -35.72
CA ASP A 674 -9.93 -27.94 -35.48
C ASP A 674 -11.36 -27.38 -35.70
N VAL A 675 -11.66 -26.30 -34.97
CA VAL A 675 -12.92 -25.55 -35.08
C VAL A 675 -12.91 -24.75 -36.37
N ASP A 676 -13.95 -24.92 -37.19
CA ASP A 676 -14.17 -24.16 -38.41
C ASP A 676 -15.13 -22.98 -38.16
N LYS A 677 -15.13 -22.00 -39.07
CA LYS A 677 -15.98 -20.80 -38.93
C LYS A 677 -17.47 -21.14 -38.98
N GLU A 678 -17.85 -22.18 -39.70
CA GLU A 678 -19.22 -22.68 -39.79
C GLU A 678 -19.70 -23.22 -38.43
N ASP A 679 -18.83 -23.88 -37.66
CA ASP A 679 -19.16 -24.42 -36.33
C ASP A 679 -19.57 -23.30 -35.35
N LEU A 680 -18.94 -22.13 -35.46
CA LEU A 680 -19.17 -21.00 -34.55
C LEU A 680 -20.62 -20.51 -34.55
N THR A 681 -21.34 -20.72 -35.66
CA THR A 681 -22.75 -20.35 -35.81
C THR A 681 -23.69 -21.30 -35.07
N ASN A 682 -23.23 -22.54 -34.80
CA ASN A 682 -23.99 -23.58 -34.12
C ASN A 682 -23.81 -23.56 -32.59
N LEU A 683 -22.79 -22.86 -32.06
CA LEU A 683 -22.48 -22.75 -30.63
C LEU A 683 -23.42 -21.77 -29.89
N LYS A 684 -24.72 -22.06 -29.90
CA LYS A 684 -25.77 -21.17 -29.36
C LYS A 684 -25.70 -21.06 -27.83
N TYR A 685 -25.50 -22.18 -27.15
CA TYR A 685 -25.47 -22.25 -25.69
C TYR A 685 -24.16 -21.70 -25.12
N ILE A 686 -23.00 -22.02 -25.71
CA ILE A 686 -21.72 -21.40 -25.34
C ILE A 686 -21.74 -19.89 -25.58
N ASP A 687 -22.33 -19.42 -26.68
CA ASP A 687 -22.54 -17.98 -26.93
C ASP A 687 -23.41 -17.33 -25.84
N ALA A 688 -24.49 -18.00 -25.43
CA ALA A 688 -25.36 -17.56 -24.35
C ALA A 688 -24.62 -17.50 -22.99
N VAL A 689 -23.79 -18.50 -22.68
CA VAL A 689 -22.95 -18.52 -21.47
C VAL A 689 -21.97 -17.35 -21.47
N LEU A 690 -21.25 -17.11 -22.58
CA LEU A 690 -20.33 -15.97 -22.69
C LEU A 690 -21.05 -14.62 -22.51
N LYS A 691 -22.23 -14.46 -23.13
CA LYS A 691 -23.04 -13.24 -22.99
C LYS A 691 -23.52 -13.03 -21.55
N GLU A 692 -23.94 -14.10 -20.88
CA GLU A 692 -24.37 -14.04 -19.48
C GLU A 692 -23.19 -13.76 -18.53
N THR A 693 -22.01 -14.33 -18.79
CA THR A 693 -20.77 -14.01 -18.06
C THR A 693 -20.43 -12.54 -18.19
N ILE A 694 -20.49 -11.98 -19.41
CA ILE A 694 -20.18 -10.57 -19.65
C ILE A 694 -21.23 -9.66 -18.98
N ARG A 695 -22.48 -10.08 -18.88
CA ARG A 695 -23.54 -9.34 -18.17
C ARG A 695 -23.27 -9.26 -16.67
N GLN A 696 -23.00 -10.41 -16.04
CA GLN A 696 -22.77 -10.53 -14.59
C GLN A 696 -21.40 -10.01 -14.16
N CYS A 697 -20.37 -10.23 -14.98
CA CYS A 697 -18.97 -9.91 -14.71
C CYS A 697 -18.35 -9.06 -15.84
N PRO A 698 -18.85 -7.84 -16.11
CA PRO A 698 -18.32 -6.99 -17.16
C PRO A 698 -16.90 -6.52 -16.82
N VAL A 699 -15.93 -6.88 -17.67
CA VAL A 699 -14.51 -6.50 -17.52
C VAL A 699 -14.27 -4.99 -17.65
N ALA A 700 -15.21 -4.25 -18.24
CA ALA A 700 -15.23 -2.79 -18.28
C ALA A 700 -16.53 -2.27 -17.64
N PRO A 701 -16.61 -2.19 -16.30
CA PRO A 701 -17.87 -1.93 -15.59
C PRO A 701 -18.39 -0.50 -15.73
N PHE A 702 -17.53 0.46 -16.11
CA PHE A 702 -17.93 1.84 -16.38
C PHE A 702 -17.13 2.45 -17.54
N THR A 703 -17.67 3.50 -18.16
CA THR A 703 -17.02 4.24 -19.24
C THR A 703 -17.30 5.73 -19.11
N GLY A 704 -16.28 6.58 -19.27
CA GLY A 704 -16.42 8.02 -19.13
C GLY A 704 -16.70 8.75 -20.45
N ARG A 705 -17.43 9.87 -20.38
CA ARG A 705 -17.60 10.88 -21.45
C ARG A 705 -17.38 12.29 -20.93
N LEU A 706 -16.90 13.20 -21.78
CA LEU A 706 -16.95 14.64 -21.55
C LEU A 706 -18.17 15.20 -22.29
N ILE A 707 -19.05 15.91 -21.58
CA ILE A 707 -20.26 16.45 -22.16
C ILE A 707 -19.91 17.66 -23.03
N THR A 708 -20.12 17.55 -24.35
CA THR A 708 -19.71 18.53 -25.37
C THR A 708 -20.78 19.58 -25.67
N GLU A 709 -22.03 19.28 -25.32
CA GLU A 709 -23.21 20.14 -25.44
C GLU A 709 -24.22 19.79 -24.35
N ASP A 710 -25.14 20.69 -24.02
CA ASP A 710 -26.17 20.40 -23.02
C ASP A 710 -27.08 19.26 -23.51
N ILE A 711 -27.21 18.18 -22.71
CA ILE A 711 -28.01 17.00 -23.05
C ILE A 711 -29.17 16.87 -22.08
N GLN A 712 -30.40 17.01 -22.61
CA GLN A 712 -31.62 16.67 -21.89
C GLN A 712 -31.72 15.15 -21.70
N LEU A 713 -31.62 14.65 -20.46
CA LEU A 713 -31.96 13.29 -20.08
C LEU A 713 -33.45 13.20 -19.71
N LYS A 714 -33.93 12.00 -19.35
CA LYS A 714 -35.33 11.79 -18.92
C LYS A 714 -35.75 12.73 -17.78
N ASN A 715 -34.90 12.90 -16.76
CA ASN A 715 -35.25 13.62 -15.52
C ASN A 715 -34.38 14.86 -15.22
N THR A 716 -33.36 15.13 -16.04
CA THR A 716 -32.38 16.21 -15.76
C THR A 716 -31.64 16.63 -17.02
N VAL A 717 -30.84 17.70 -16.94
CA VAL A 717 -29.97 18.17 -18.02
C VAL A 717 -28.51 17.98 -17.61
N LEU A 718 -27.74 17.29 -18.45
CA LEU A 718 -26.29 17.29 -18.34
C LEU A 718 -25.75 18.54 -19.02
N ARG A 719 -24.97 19.34 -18.30
CA ARG A 719 -24.40 20.56 -18.85
C ARG A 719 -23.08 20.31 -19.58
N LYS A 720 -22.85 21.08 -20.63
CA LYS A 720 -21.58 21.13 -21.36
C LYS A 720 -20.41 21.42 -20.43
N GLY A 721 -19.28 20.77 -20.70
CA GLY A 721 -18.01 20.95 -20.00
C GLY A 721 -17.78 19.98 -18.84
N PHE A 722 -18.81 19.24 -18.41
CA PHE A 722 -18.69 18.33 -17.27
C PHE A 722 -18.39 16.88 -17.69
N PRO A 723 -17.60 16.12 -16.92
CA PRO A 723 -17.42 14.69 -17.13
C PRO A 723 -18.65 13.91 -16.63
N CYS A 724 -19.01 12.86 -17.35
CA CYS A 724 -20.07 11.93 -17.01
C CYS A 724 -19.53 10.49 -17.00
N ALA A 725 -19.97 9.68 -16.04
CA ALA A 725 -19.69 8.25 -16.02
C ALA A 725 -20.95 7.46 -16.44
N ILE A 726 -20.77 6.50 -17.34
CA ILE A 726 -21.79 5.51 -17.71
C ILE A 726 -21.44 4.22 -16.99
N LEU A 727 -22.29 3.78 -16.06
CA LEU A 727 -22.08 2.58 -15.25
C LEU A 727 -22.75 1.38 -15.93
N LEU A 728 -21.99 0.70 -16.80
CA LEU A 728 -22.43 -0.48 -17.53
C LEU A 728 -22.85 -1.61 -16.58
N TYR A 729 -22.09 -1.84 -15.50
CA TYR A 729 -22.42 -2.88 -14.51
C TYR A 729 -23.81 -2.68 -13.89
N GLY A 730 -24.11 -1.44 -13.49
CA GLY A 730 -25.39 -1.08 -12.87
C GLY A 730 -26.56 -1.25 -13.83
N MET A 731 -26.36 -1.02 -15.12
CA MET A 731 -27.36 -1.26 -16.16
C MET A 731 -27.54 -2.76 -16.46
N LEU A 732 -26.44 -3.50 -16.64
CA LEU A 732 -26.44 -4.92 -17.00
C LEU A 732 -26.97 -5.84 -15.89
N ASN A 733 -27.02 -5.33 -14.65
CA ASN A 733 -27.50 -6.07 -13.48
C ASN A 733 -28.68 -5.38 -12.79
N ASN A 734 -29.36 -4.44 -13.47
CA ASN A 734 -30.52 -3.75 -12.91
C ASN A 734 -31.74 -4.70 -12.84
N PRO A 735 -32.29 -5.02 -11.65
CA PRO A 735 -33.47 -5.87 -11.53
C PRO A 735 -34.71 -5.31 -12.22
N ALA A 736 -34.81 -3.98 -12.39
CA ALA A 736 -35.91 -3.36 -13.13
C ALA A 736 -35.86 -3.65 -14.64
N LEU A 737 -34.68 -3.97 -15.19
CA LEU A 737 -34.50 -4.32 -16.61
C LEU A 737 -34.45 -5.84 -16.81
N TRP A 738 -33.78 -6.56 -15.91
CA TRP A 738 -33.46 -7.98 -16.05
C TRP A 738 -34.35 -8.91 -15.22
N GLY A 739 -35.28 -8.37 -14.44
CA GLY A 739 -36.20 -9.13 -13.60
C GLY A 739 -35.67 -9.41 -12.18
N LYS A 740 -36.49 -10.06 -11.35
CA LYS A 740 -36.14 -10.39 -9.96
C LYS A 740 -34.96 -11.36 -9.84
N ASP A 741 -34.74 -12.15 -10.88
CA ASP A 741 -33.67 -13.14 -11.01
C ASP A 741 -32.40 -12.53 -11.64
N ALA A 742 -32.27 -11.19 -11.73
CA ALA A 742 -31.13 -10.51 -12.35
C ALA A 742 -29.74 -10.91 -11.79
N ASN A 743 -29.68 -11.31 -10.51
CA ASN A 743 -28.45 -11.78 -9.85
C ASN A 743 -28.18 -13.27 -10.07
N GLU A 744 -29.11 -14.01 -10.67
CA GLU A 744 -28.91 -15.41 -11.03
C GLU A 744 -28.19 -15.51 -12.37
N PHE A 745 -27.36 -16.55 -12.52
CA PHE A 745 -26.65 -16.84 -13.77
C PHE A 745 -27.51 -17.75 -14.65
N ILE A 746 -28.21 -17.19 -15.63
CA ILE A 746 -29.18 -17.93 -16.47
C ILE A 746 -28.86 -17.71 -17.97
N PRO A 747 -28.01 -18.56 -18.58
CA PRO A 747 -27.69 -18.47 -20.01
C PRO A 747 -28.93 -18.55 -20.91
N GLU A 748 -29.94 -19.32 -20.52
CA GLU A 748 -31.15 -19.54 -21.32
C GLU A 748 -31.93 -18.25 -21.61
N ARG A 749 -31.69 -17.15 -20.88
CA ARG A 749 -32.25 -15.82 -21.22
C ARG A 749 -31.95 -15.40 -22.65
N TRP A 750 -30.75 -15.76 -23.14
CA TRP A 750 -30.27 -15.42 -24.47
C TRP A 750 -30.82 -16.33 -25.58
N LEU A 751 -31.58 -17.37 -25.21
CA LEU A 751 -32.16 -18.36 -26.12
C LEU A 751 -33.68 -18.27 -26.17
N ASP A 752 -34.33 -18.05 -25.01
CA ASP A 752 -35.78 -18.17 -24.85
C ASP A 752 -36.53 -16.83 -25.04
N GLY A 753 -35.85 -15.78 -25.53
CA GLY A 753 -36.46 -14.46 -25.73
C GLY A 753 -36.77 -13.67 -24.44
N ARG A 754 -36.22 -14.07 -23.29
CA ARG A 754 -36.39 -13.41 -21.97
C ARG A 754 -35.48 -12.20 -21.77
N LEU A 755 -35.01 -11.56 -22.85
CA LEU A 755 -34.16 -10.38 -22.79
C LEU A 755 -34.99 -9.13 -22.50
N PRO A 756 -34.38 -8.08 -21.91
CA PRO A 756 -35.06 -6.79 -21.75
C PRO A 756 -35.58 -6.26 -23.09
N GLU A 757 -36.80 -5.70 -23.09
CA GLU A 757 -37.40 -5.10 -24.30
C GLU A 757 -36.53 -3.97 -24.87
N ASN A 758 -35.89 -3.20 -23.98
CA ASN A 758 -34.96 -2.16 -24.38
C ASN A 758 -33.60 -2.76 -24.76
N SER A 759 -33.31 -2.81 -26.06
CA SER A 759 -32.06 -3.35 -26.60
C SER A 759 -30.80 -2.60 -26.13
N ASN A 760 -30.91 -1.35 -25.69
CA ASN A 760 -29.80 -0.61 -25.08
C ASN A 760 -29.34 -1.25 -23.76
N ALA A 761 -30.19 -2.03 -23.08
CA ALA A 761 -29.80 -2.77 -21.89
C ALA A 761 -28.73 -3.85 -22.16
N LEU A 762 -28.49 -4.20 -23.43
CA LEU A 762 -27.52 -5.21 -23.86
C LEU A 762 -26.14 -4.62 -24.22
N GLY A 763 -25.87 -3.36 -23.85
CA GLY A 763 -24.71 -2.56 -24.24
C GLY A 763 -23.36 -2.92 -23.61
N ALA A 764 -23.06 -4.19 -23.34
CA ALA A 764 -21.85 -4.60 -22.62
C ALA A 764 -20.53 -4.29 -23.35
N PHE A 765 -20.55 -4.22 -24.68
CA PHE A 765 -19.40 -3.80 -25.51
C PHE A 765 -19.39 -2.28 -25.78
N GLY A 766 -20.10 -1.51 -24.94
CA GLY A 766 -20.30 -0.08 -25.09
C GLY A 766 -21.33 0.30 -26.16
N PHE A 767 -21.53 1.61 -26.29
CA PHE A 767 -22.59 2.21 -27.09
C PHE A 767 -22.08 3.11 -28.20
N GLY A 768 -22.94 3.33 -29.20
CA GLY A 768 -22.75 4.32 -30.24
C GLY A 768 -21.46 4.11 -31.05
N ARG A 769 -20.89 5.23 -31.52
CA ARG A 769 -19.74 5.19 -32.45
C ARG A 769 -18.44 4.73 -31.79
N ARG A 770 -18.28 4.92 -30.47
CA ARG A 770 -17.12 4.47 -29.67
C ARG A 770 -17.33 3.09 -29.03
N ASN A 771 -18.22 2.25 -29.57
CA ASN A 771 -18.34 0.86 -29.13
C ASN A 771 -17.07 0.05 -29.42
N CYS A 772 -16.93 -1.13 -28.82
CA CYS A 772 -15.78 -2.00 -29.02
C CYS A 772 -15.64 -2.42 -30.49
N VAL A 773 -14.48 -2.15 -31.10
CA VAL A 773 -14.17 -2.58 -32.48
C VAL A 773 -13.91 -4.10 -32.56
N GLY A 774 -13.37 -4.68 -31.49
CA GLY A 774 -12.95 -6.08 -31.42
C GLY A 774 -14.05 -7.05 -30.98
N LYS A 775 -15.32 -6.67 -30.96
CA LYS A 775 -16.42 -7.52 -30.44
C LYS A 775 -16.46 -8.90 -31.12
N VAL A 776 -16.43 -8.93 -32.44
CA VAL A 776 -16.47 -10.18 -33.23
C VAL A 776 -15.24 -11.04 -32.93
N TYR A 777 -14.05 -10.42 -32.99
CA TYR A 777 -12.79 -11.08 -32.66
C TYR A 777 -12.83 -11.74 -31.28
N ALA A 778 -13.27 -11.00 -30.25
CA ALA A 778 -13.34 -11.47 -28.88
C ALA A 778 -14.25 -12.70 -28.75
N PHE A 779 -15.47 -12.65 -29.27
CA PHE A 779 -16.37 -13.81 -29.22
C PHE A 779 -15.79 -15.03 -29.95
N THR A 780 -15.20 -14.83 -31.14
CA THR A 780 -14.60 -15.93 -31.90
C THR A 780 -13.47 -16.59 -31.14
N THR A 781 -12.47 -15.83 -30.65
CA THR A 781 -11.32 -16.41 -29.94
C THR A 781 -11.72 -17.09 -28.64
N MET A 782 -12.69 -16.53 -27.90
CA MET A 782 -13.18 -17.12 -26.66
C MET A 782 -13.95 -18.43 -26.90
N LYS A 783 -14.80 -18.49 -27.93
CA LYS A 783 -15.52 -19.72 -28.30
C LYS A 783 -14.57 -20.84 -28.69
N VAL A 784 -13.59 -20.55 -29.56
CA VAL A 784 -12.58 -21.53 -29.97
C VAL A 784 -11.79 -22.03 -28.76
N SER A 785 -11.37 -21.13 -27.88
CA SER A 785 -10.63 -21.49 -26.66
C SER A 785 -11.45 -22.44 -25.76
N LEU A 786 -12.73 -22.12 -25.52
CA LEU A 786 -13.59 -22.95 -24.67
C LEU A 786 -13.85 -24.35 -25.25
N ILE A 787 -13.99 -24.48 -26.57
CA ILE A 787 -14.15 -25.79 -27.20
C ILE A 787 -12.93 -26.65 -26.91
N HIS A 788 -11.73 -26.17 -27.23
CA HIS A 788 -10.50 -26.93 -27.03
C HIS A 788 -10.27 -27.30 -25.55
N ILE A 789 -10.63 -26.42 -24.62
CA ILE A 789 -10.52 -26.69 -23.17
C ILE A 789 -11.45 -27.83 -22.73
N HIS A 790 -12.59 -28.03 -23.39
CA HIS A 790 -13.61 -29.00 -22.98
C HIS A 790 -13.67 -30.27 -23.85
N THR A 791 -12.91 -30.34 -24.95
CA THR A 791 -12.76 -31.55 -25.79
C THR A 791 -11.52 -32.39 -25.45
N SER A 792 -10.51 -31.80 -24.81
CA SER A 792 -9.23 -32.45 -24.44
C SER A 792 -9.21 -32.98 -23.02
#